data_AF-A0A819ZGD2-F1
#
_entry.id   AF-A0A819ZGD2-F1
#
_cell.length_a   1.000
_cell.length_b   1.000
_cell.length_c   1.000
_cell.angle_alpha   90.00
_cell.angle_beta   90.00
_cell.angle_gamma   90.00
#
_symmetry.space_group_name_H-M   'P 1'
#
loop_
_entity.id
_entity.type
_entity.pdbx_description
1 polymer ?
#
loop_
_entity_poly.entity_id
_entity_poly.type
_entity_poly.pdbx_seq_one_letter_code
_entity_poly.pdbx_strand_id
1 'polypeptide(L)'
;IKSESFLEDLNNILNSGDVPNIYQFDELEQIYTAMKPIVSEAGLPPTKTNLYSAYTKRVRQNLHSVVCMSPIGEVFRARLRQFPALVNCCTIDWYSEWPKDALEAVSETYLNNMPTLDADDNVVNGLVKLCQEIHQSVAHMTQKYREEMSRYNYVTPTSYLELLNIFSKIFGRKKDELVLAKKRTKTGLDKLLATEKDVAKLRVELNEMLPLLDQAVRETNETMAKIAEDTSNTEVIKTKVASEEEQVLKKVQETRAIASEASDRLAEALPALEAALQSLEVLSKNDINEVRALQRPPPGVKLTMEAVCILKQVEPLKVPVPGKPGKKEDDYWEPGRGLLGDAGKFLQSLRDFDKENIPEIVIQKLQKHIDSPDFDPIKIEKTSKACKSLCMWSRAMHSFYMINKEVAPRKEALANAEAELAIVKEVLATKKRELKKLEEGLRTLQVKYEDAVRKKNEYETKVDECNQRIIRAERLTTGLGDEKVRWQENVAMLDHSLENVIGDVLVSSGFVAYLGPFTAEYRDNMVKEWITKLTAYQVPHTEHPELVRVLGDAVKIRNWQLAGLPKDNLSVQNGVIVQYSNRWPLFIDPQGQANKWIKNMEKNTGLDVMKLSDRDYLRTLENSIRFGKPCLLENVGIDMDPALEPVLLRQTYRQSGSTVIKLGDAVIPYHDDFRFYITTKLPNPHYSPEISVKVTLVNFTLSPSGLEDQMLARVVAEERPDLEEMKNTLIISNATMRNELKALEDTILEKLSTSENPVDDIELITALEASKAKSTEIKVCFYFLIIRKQNKTKK
;
A
#
# COMPACT_ATOMS: atom_id res chain seq x y z
N ILE A 1 24.10 -25.37 59.83
CA ILE A 1 24.76 -26.36 60.73
C ILE A 1 23.82 -27.55 60.93
N LYS A 2 24.16 -28.70 60.32
CA LYS A 2 23.33 -29.92 60.35
C LYS A 2 23.80 -30.97 61.37
N SER A 3 25.11 -31.10 61.56
CA SER A 3 25.70 -31.95 62.60
C SER A 3 26.12 -31.09 63.79
N GLU A 4 25.86 -31.58 65.00
CA GLU A 4 26.33 -30.94 66.24
C GLU A 4 27.85 -31.05 66.40
N SER A 5 28.48 -32.08 65.82
CA SER A 5 29.94 -32.23 65.82
C SER A 5 30.67 -31.03 65.22
N PHE A 6 30.07 -30.38 64.22
CA PHE A 6 30.66 -29.19 63.61
C PHE A 6 30.73 -27.99 64.57
N LEU A 7 29.76 -27.87 65.49
CA LEU A 7 29.79 -26.84 66.53
C LEU A 7 30.80 -27.17 67.61
N GLU A 8 31.04 -28.45 67.89
CA GLU A 8 32.10 -28.89 68.78
C GLU A 8 33.49 -28.55 68.20
N ASP A 9 33.71 -28.86 66.92
CA ASP A 9 34.94 -28.50 66.20
C ASP A 9 35.15 -26.97 66.22
N LEU A 10 34.09 -26.21 65.91
CA LEU A 10 34.16 -24.75 65.91
C LEU A 10 34.40 -24.20 67.33
N ASN A 11 33.81 -24.79 68.36
CA ASN A 11 34.07 -24.44 69.75
C ASN A 11 35.54 -24.73 70.15
N ASN A 12 36.12 -25.81 69.64
CA ASN A 12 37.55 -26.12 69.84
C ASN A 12 38.45 -25.14 69.08
N ILE A 13 38.11 -24.77 67.85
CA ILE A 13 38.84 -23.73 67.10
C ILE A 13 38.79 -22.39 67.84
N LEU A 14 37.63 -21.99 68.37
CA LEU A 14 37.48 -20.72 69.09
C LEU A 14 38.23 -20.69 70.43
N ASN A 15 38.26 -21.81 71.17
CA ASN A 15 38.94 -21.90 72.46
C ASN A 15 40.45 -22.14 72.33
N SER A 16 40.84 -23.20 71.60
CA SER A 16 42.23 -23.67 71.50
C SER A 16 42.91 -23.30 70.19
N GLY A 17 42.20 -22.80 69.17
CA GLY A 17 42.78 -22.57 67.84
C GLY A 17 43.20 -23.86 67.14
N ASP A 18 42.65 -24.99 67.58
CA ASP A 18 42.97 -26.35 67.13
C ASP A 18 41.82 -27.30 67.47
N VAL A 19 41.66 -28.37 66.68
CA VAL A 19 40.67 -29.42 66.86
C VAL A 19 41.39 -30.74 67.17
N PRO A 20 41.07 -31.44 68.27
CA PRO A 20 41.73 -32.70 68.62
C PRO A 20 41.64 -33.74 67.49
N ASN A 21 42.76 -34.39 67.18
CA ASN A 21 42.88 -35.45 66.17
C ASN A 21 42.48 -35.04 64.73
N ILE A 22 42.52 -33.75 64.41
CA ILE A 22 42.27 -33.30 63.02
C ILE A 22 43.37 -33.70 62.04
N TYR A 23 44.61 -33.83 62.53
CA TYR A 23 45.78 -34.17 61.71
C TYR A 23 46.16 -35.65 61.87
N GLN A 24 46.44 -36.29 60.74
CA GLN A 24 47.08 -37.61 60.70
C GLN A 24 48.58 -37.50 61.03
N PHE A 25 49.23 -38.63 61.34
CA PHE A 25 50.63 -38.65 61.80
C PHE A 25 51.61 -38.08 60.76
N ASP A 26 51.39 -38.37 59.49
CA ASP A 26 52.16 -37.86 58.36
C ASP A 26 51.97 -36.34 58.16
N GLU A 27 50.74 -35.84 58.31
CA GLU A 27 50.43 -34.40 58.27
C GLU A 27 51.11 -33.64 59.41
N LEU A 28 51.13 -34.22 60.63
CA LEU A 28 51.85 -33.64 61.77
C LEU A 28 53.36 -33.52 61.52
N GLU A 29 53.99 -34.54 60.92
CA GLU A 29 55.41 -34.49 60.57
C GLU A 29 55.71 -33.43 59.49
N GLN A 30 54.79 -33.20 58.55
CA GLN A 30 54.88 -32.09 57.59
C GLN A 30 54.80 -30.74 58.29
N ILE A 31 53.84 -30.55 59.21
CA ILE A 31 53.70 -29.34 60.02
C ILE A 31 54.98 -29.10 60.82
N TYR A 32 55.50 -30.10 61.52
CA TYR A 32 56.73 -29.97 62.29
C TYR A 32 57.92 -29.57 61.41
N THR A 33 58.02 -30.15 60.22
CA THR A 33 59.10 -29.80 59.27
C THR A 33 58.99 -28.36 58.79
N ALA A 34 57.78 -27.89 58.48
CA ALA A 34 57.54 -26.50 58.08
C ALA A 34 57.78 -25.49 59.21
N MET A 35 57.53 -25.87 60.47
CA MET A 35 57.67 -24.97 61.62
C MET A 35 59.08 -24.93 62.22
N LYS A 36 59.95 -25.91 61.91
CA LYS A 36 61.36 -25.95 62.35
C LYS A 36 62.14 -24.66 62.08
N PRO A 37 62.15 -24.08 60.85
CA PRO A 37 62.88 -22.85 60.60
C PRO A 37 62.34 -21.69 61.45
N ILE A 38 61.02 -21.59 61.59
CA ILE A 38 60.33 -20.52 62.32
C ILE A 38 60.64 -20.56 63.82
N VAL A 39 60.65 -21.74 64.43
CA VAL A 39 60.98 -21.91 65.85
C VAL A 39 62.46 -21.68 66.12
N SER A 40 63.32 -22.08 65.18
CA SER A 40 64.78 -21.85 65.27
C SER A 40 65.11 -20.36 65.15
N GLU A 41 64.43 -19.63 64.26
CA GLU A 41 64.56 -18.18 64.10
C GLU A 41 64.04 -17.42 65.34
N ALA A 42 63.01 -17.95 66.00
CA ALA A 42 62.50 -17.44 67.27
C ALA A 42 63.40 -17.77 68.48
N GLY A 43 64.54 -18.45 68.29
CA GLY A 43 65.50 -18.80 69.34
C GLY A 43 65.03 -19.89 70.31
N LEU A 44 63.99 -20.65 69.96
CA LEU A 44 63.43 -21.72 70.78
C LEU A 44 63.97 -23.09 70.32
N PRO A 45 64.15 -24.07 71.22
CA PRO A 45 64.57 -25.40 70.82
C PRO A 45 63.45 -26.09 70.01
N PRO A 46 63.76 -26.79 68.89
CA PRO A 46 62.78 -27.42 68.01
C PRO A 46 62.23 -28.73 68.59
N THR A 47 61.63 -28.66 69.77
CA THR A 47 60.86 -29.77 70.37
C THR A 47 59.48 -29.86 69.72
N LYS A 48 58.87 -31.05 69.69
CA LYS A 48 57.51 -31.24 69.11
C LYS A 48 56.49 -30.27 69.73
N THR A 49 56.59 -30.02 71.04
CA THR A 49 55.74 -29.06 71.75
C THR A 49 55.92 -27.61 71.27
N ASN A 50 57.16 -27.15 71.08
CA ASN A 50 57.42 -25.78 70.63
C ASN A 50 57.01 -25.57 69.16
N LEU A 51 57.25 -26.57 68.32
CA LEU A 51 56.84 -26.57 66.92
C LEU A 51 55.32 -26.49 66.78
N TYR A 52 54.59 -27.29 67.56
CA TYR A 52 53.13 -27.27 67.55
C TYR A 52 52.57 -25.97 68.14
N SER A 53 53.12 -25.46 69.25
CA SER A 53 52.70 -24.20 69.85
C SER A 53 52.88 -23.01 68.89
N ALA A 54 54.01 -22.97 68.17
CA ALA A 54 54.24 -21.97 67.13
C ALA A 54 53.23 -22.08 65.98
N TYR A 55 52.85 -23.31 65.62
CA TYR A 55 51.84 -23.57 64.59
C TYR A 55 50.48 -23.04 65.02
N THR A 56 49.99 -23.46 66.18
CA THR A 56 48.70 -23.01 66.74
C THR A 56 48.66 -21.49 66.89
N LYS A 57 49.76 -20.86 67.33
CA LYS A 57 49.85 -19.40 67.41
C LYS A 57 49.65 -18.74 66.04
N ARG A 58 50.27 -19.29 65.00
CA ARG A 58 50.12 -18.78 63.62
C ARG A 58 48.73 -19.03 63.06
N VAL A 59 48.10 -20.17 63.36
CA VAL A 59 46.70 -20.46 62.99
C VAL A 59 45.79 -19.41 63.62
N ARG A 60 45.90 -19.16 64.93
CA ARG A 60 45.08 -18.13 65.61
C ARG A 60 45.27 -16.72 65.06
N GLN A 61 46.46 -16.37 64.57
CA GLN A 61 46.74 -15.05 64.00
C GLN A 61 46.19 -14.86 62.59
N ASN A 62 46.03 -15.94 61.82
CA ASN A 62 45.70 -15.86 60.39
C ASN A 62 44.33 -16.43 60.04
N LEU A 63 43.66 -17.12 60.97
CA LEU A 63 42.32 -17.66 60.77
C LEU A 63 41.27 -16.73 61.41
N HIS A 64 40.32 -16.27 60.61
CA HIS A 64 39.13 -15.55 61.08
C HIS A 64 37.88 -16.29 60.64
N SER A 65 37.02 -16.65 61.60
CA SER A 65 35.78 -17.39 61.35
C SER A 65 34.59 -16.48 61.64
N VAL A 66 33.69 -16.36 60.66
CA VAL A 66 32.42 -15.64 60.80
C VAL A 66 31.29 -16.67 60.82
N VAL A 67 30.43 -16.58 61.83
CA VAL A 67 29.30 -17.50 62.00
C VAL A 67 28.01 -16.72 62.02
N CYS A 68 27.17 -16.95 61.01
CA CYS A 68 25.83 -16.38 60.95
C CYS A 68 24.81 -17.35 61.56
N MET A 69 24.08 -16.91 62.59
CA MET A 69 23.02 -17.69 63.21
C MET A 69 21.72 -16.88 63.25
N SER A 70 20.60 -17.55 63.00
CA SER A 70 19.28 -16.95 63.24
C SER A 70 19.02 -16.87 64.74
N PRO A 71 18.59 -15.71 65.28
CA PRO A 71 18.25 -15.58 66.69
C PRO A 71 16.93 -16.27 67.06
N ILE A 72 16.20 -16.78 66.06
CA ILE A 72 14.87 -17.35 66.18
C ILE A 72 14.95 -18.87 66.37
N GLY A 73 14.33 -19.36 67.45
CA GLY A 73 14.15 -20.80 67.72
C GLY A 73 14.87 -21.27 68.99
N GLU A 74 14.37 -22.36 69.58
CA GLU A 74 14.95 -22.94 70.79
C GLU A 74 16.33 -23.54 70.55
N VAL A 75 16.57 -24.04 69.34
CA VAL A 75 17.84 -24.64 68.92
C VAL A 75 18.99 -23.66 69.05
N PHE A 76 18.80 -22.38 68.71
CA PHE A 76 19.82 -21.35 68.88
C PHE A 76 20.20 -21.16 70.37
N ARG A 77 19.20 -21.03 71.25
CA ARG A 77 19.41 -20.87 72.70
C ARG A 77 20.02 -22.12 73.34
N ALA A 78 19.69 -23.31 72.84
CA ALA A 78 20.31 -24.56 73.28
C ALA A 78 21.79 -24.60 72.86
N ARG A 79 22.10 -24.27 71.60
CA ARG A 79 23.48 -24.24 71.07
C ARG A 79 24.37 -23.24 71.79
N LEU A 80 23.87 -22.02 72.08
CA LEU A 80 24.65 -21.04 72.86
C LEU A 80 24.97 -21.51 74.29
N ARG A 81 24.07 -22.28 74.92
CA ARG A 81 24.31 -22.87 76.25
C ARG A 81 25.29 -24.04 76.20
N GLN A 82 25.22 -24.85 75.15
CA GLN A 82 26.10 -26.01 74.95
C GLN A 82 27.52 -25.61 74.54
N PHE A 83 27.67 -24.51 73.77
CA PHE A 83 28.94 -24.05 73.22
C PHE A 83 29.23 -22.59 73.61
N PRO A 84 29.68 -22.32 74.86
CA PRO A 84 29.91 -20.96 75.35
C PRO A 84 30.99 -20.17 74.60
N ALA A 85 31.92 -20.83 73.90
CA ALA A 85 32.97 -20.15 73.14
C ALA A 85 32.40 -19.26 72.03
N LEU A 86 31.21 -19.59 71.50
CA LEU A 86 30.51 -18.76 70.52
C LEU A 86 30.18 -17.36 71.06
N VAL A 87 30.03 -17.22 72.37
CA VAL A 87 29.72 -15.93 73.03
C VAL A 87 31.00 -15.32 73.60
N ASN A 88 31.86 -16.13 74.22
CA ASN A 88 33.03 -15.64 74.94
C ASN A 88 34.21 -15.28 74.02
N CYS A 89 34.32 -15.91 72.85
CA CYS A 89 35.46 -15.78 71.94
C CYS A 89 35.10 -15.05 70.63
N CYS A 90 33.84 -14.70 70.42
CA CYS A 90 33.37 -13.99 69.23
C CYS A 90 32.79 -12.62 69.59
N THR A 91 32.81 -11.70 68.64
CA THR A 91 32.03 -10.45 68.73
C THR A 91 30.64 -10.70 68.15
N ILE A 92 29.60 -10.29 68.87
CA ILE A 92 28.20 -10.44 68.43
C ILE A 92 27.77 -9.16 67.72
N ASP A 93 27.41 -9.29 66.45
CA ASP A 93 26.78 -8.22 65.67
C ASP A 93 25.29 -8.55 65.46
N TRP A 94 24.42 -7.63 65.87
CA TRP A 94 22.97 -7.83 65.88
C TRP A 94 22.32 -7.14 64.68
N TYR A 95 21.81 -7.95 63.74
CA TYR A 95 21.01 -7.46 62.63
C TYR A 95 19.55 -7.29 63.06
N SER A 96 19.13 -6.04 63.22
CA SER A 96 17.75 -5.66 63.50
C SER A 96 16.91 -5.55 62.23
N GLU A 97 15.59 -5.56 62.38
CA GLU A 97 14.65 -5.25 61.31
C GLU A 97 14.93 -3.84 60.73
N TRP A 98 14.67 -3.66 59.44
CA TRP A 98 14.91 -2.38 58.79
C TRP A 98 13.96 -1.29 59.31
N PRO A 99 14.48 -0.13 59.76
CA PRO A 99 13.65 0.98 60.18
C PRO A 99 12.91 1.61 58.98
N LYS A 100 11.91 2.45 59.27
CA LYS A 100 11.13 3.20 58.25
C LYS A 100 12.05 3.91 57.25
N ASP A 101 13.00 4.67 57.78
CA ASP A 101 13.93 5.48 56.98
C ASP A 101 14.77 4.63 56.02
N ALA A 102 15.14 3.40 56.42
CA ALA A 102 15.89 2.49 55.55
C ALA A 102 15.00 1.93 54.43
N LEU A 103 13.73 1.61 54.71
CA LEU A 103 12.78 1.16 53.70
C LEU A 103 12.50 2.27 52.68
N GLU A 104 12.33 3.51 53.15
CA GLU A 104 12.14 4.69 52.30
C GLU A 104 13.37 4.91 51.40
N ALA A 105 14.57 4.98 51.97
CA ALA A 105 15.79 5.20 51.19
C ALA A 105 16.05 4.13 50.11
N VAL A 106 15.77 2.85 50.43
CA VAL A 106 15.93 1.74 49.49
C VAL A 106 14.90 1.83 48.36
N SER A 107 13.63 2.08 48.68
CA SER A 107 12.60 2.21 47.65
C SER A 107 12.77 3.45 46.79
N GLU A 108 13.17 4.58 47.37
CA GLU A 108 13.49 5.81 46.65
C GLU A 108 14.61 5.57 45.63
N THR A 109 15.73 4.99 46.08
CA THR A 109 16.86 4.66 45.21
C THR A 109 16.44 3.68 44.10
N TYR A 110 15.60 2.69 44.43
CA TYR A 110 15.17 1.68 43.46
C TYR A 110 14.21 2.25 42.41
N LEU A 111 13.23 3.05 42.83
CA LEU A 111 12.22 3.66 41.96
C LEU A 111 12.83 4.75 41.06
N ASN A 112 13.77 5.56 41.57
CA ASN A 112 14.46 6.56 40.76
C ASN A 112 15.36 5.95 39.69
N ASN A 113 15.89 4.76 39.93
CA ASN A 113 16.71 4.02 38.95
C ASN A 113 15.87 3.24 37.93
N MET A 114 14.53 3.30 38.00
CA MET A 114 13.64 2.53 37.14
C MET A 114 13.28 3.33 35.87
N PRO A 115 13.83 2.98 34.68
CA PRO A 115 13.65 3.80 33.47
C PRO A 115 12.23 3.85 32.94
N THR A 116 11.43 2.83 33.27
CA THR A 116 10.03 2.69 32.82
C THR A 116 9.06 3.58 33.60
N LEU A 117 9.46 4.03 34.79
CA LEU A 117 8.64 4.86 35.67
C LEU A 117 8.74 6.32 35.20
N ASP A 118 7.75 6.74 34.44
CA ASP A 118 7.61 8.11 33.94
C ASP A 118 6.50 8.77 34.78
N ALA A 119 6.87 9.20 35.98
CA ALA A 119 5.94 9.72 36.99
C ALA A 119 6.53 10.93 37.69
N ASP A 120 5.68 11.87 38.09
CA ASP A 120 6.08 13.07 38.82
C ASP A 120 6.69 12.72 40.19
N ASP A 121 7.60 13.57 40.68
CA ASP A 121 8.26 13.41 41.99
C ASP A 121 7.25 13.21 43.14
N ASN A 122 6.07 13.83 43.06
CA ASN A 122 5.00 13.65 44.05
C ASN A 122 4.46 12.21 44.06
N VAL A 123 4.27 11.61 42.88
CA VAL A 123 3.81 10.22 42.75
C VAL A 123 4.89 9.27 43.23
N VAL A 124 6.16 9.51 42.85
CA VAL A 124 7.30 8.71 43.33
C VAL A 124 7.39 8.74 44.86
N ASN A 125 7.30 9.92 45.48
CA ASN A 125 7.27 10.05 46.93
C ASN A 125 6.07 9.32 47.58
N GLY A 126 4.90 9.35 46.92
CA GLY A 126 3.73 8.58 47.35
C GLY A 126 3.97 7.07 47.29
N LEU A 127 4.63 6.58 46.24
CA LEU A 127 4.99 5.17 46.08
C LEU A 127 6.02 4.70 47.11
N VAL A 128 7.03 5.52 47.41
CA VAL A 128 8.05 5.23 48.44
C VAL A 128 7.39 4.98 49.80
N LYS A 129 6.54 5.92 50.24
CA LYS A 129 5.76 5.79 51.49
C LYS A 129 4.86 4.57 51.48
N LEU A 130 4.18 4.33 50.35
CA LEU A 130 3.28 3.18 50.24
C LEU A 130 4.02 1.85 50.29
N CYS A 131 5.19 1.72 49.64
CA CYS A 131 6.03 0.52 49.75
C CYS A 131 6.39 0.23 51.21
N GLN A 132 6.81 1.26 51.95
CA GLN A 132 7.13 1.15 53.38
C GLN A 132 5.89 0.74 54.21
N GLU A 133 4.72 1.34 53.97
CA GLU A 133 3.47 0.97 54.66
C GLU A 133 2.99 -0.45 54.31
N ILE A 134 3.14 -0.91 53.07
CA ILE A 134 2.85 -2.30 52.67
C ILE A 134 3.72 -3.27 53.47
N HIS A 135 5.03 -3.01 53.56
CA HIS A 135 5.94 -3.88 54.31
C HIS A 135 5.56 -3.96 55.80
N GLN A 136 5.26 -2.82 56.41
CA GLN A 136 4.93 -2.73 57.83
C GLN A 136 3.56 -3.30 58.18
N SER A 137 2.56 -3.06 57.35
CA SER A 137 1.23 -3.66 57.52
C SER A 137 1.31 -5.19 57.45
N VAL A 138 2.10 -5.76 56.54
CA VAL A 138 2.32 -7.21 56.47
C VAL A 138 3.07 -7.72 57.71
N ALA A 139 4.07 -7.00 58.22
CA ALA A 139 4.78 -7.38 59.45
C ALA A 139 3.84 -7.40 60.66
N HIS A 140 2.99 -6.37 60.81
CA HIS A 140 1.97 -6.32 61.87
C HIS A 140 0.93 -7.45 61.70
N MET A 141 0.43 -7.64 60.49
CA MET A 141 -0.56 -8.68 60.21
C MET A 141 0.00 -10.09 60.39
N THR A 142 1.29 -10.28 60.15
CA THR A 142 1.99 -11.55 60.43
C THR A 142 1.99 -11.89 61.91
N GLN A 143 2.19 -10.91 62.80
CA GLN A 143 2.09 -11.11 64.25
C GLN A 143 0.67 -11.49 64.66
N LYS A 144 -0.32 -10.74 64.16
CA LYS A 144 -1.74 -11.02 64.41
C LYS A 144 -2.16 -12.41 63.89
N TYR A 145 -1.69 -12.80 62.71
CA TYR A 145 -1.94 -14.11 62.12
C TYR A 145 -1.35 -15.26 62.96
N ARG A 146 -0.21 -15.03 63.61
CA ARG A 146 0.35 -15.97 64.57
C ARG A 146 -0.49 -16.07 65.84
N GLU A 147 -0.94 -14.95 66.38
CA GLU A 147 -1.74 -14.92 67.61
C GLU A 147 -3.12 -15.56 67.42
N GLU A 148 -3.80 -15.26 66.31
CA GLU A 148 -5.17 -15.71 66.06
C GLU A 148 -5.22 -17.12 65.44
N MET A 149 -4.33 -17.42 64.49
CA MET A 149 -4.38 -18.65 63.69
C MET A 149 -3.24 -19.63 64.01
N SER A 150 -2.32 -19.28 64.92
CA SER A 150 -1.13 -20.10 65.25
C SER A 150 -0.31 -20.49 64.01
N ARG A 151 -0.31 -19.63 62.98
CA ARG A 151 0.43 -19.82 61.72
C ARG A 151 1.61 -18.87 61.67
N TYR A 152 2.77 -19.41 61.30
CA TYR A 152 4.00 -18.65 61.22
C TYR A 152 4.21 -18.10 59.80
N ASN A 153 4.49 -16.81 59.71
CA ASN A 153 5.01 -16.17 58.51
C ASN A 153 6.20 -15.29 58.89
N TYR A 154 7.12 -15.04 57.96
CA TYR A 154 8.30 -14.24 58.20
C TYR A 154 8.41 -13.15 57.15
N VAL A 155 8.52 -11.90 57.63
CA VAL A 155 8.75 -10.72 56.81
C VAL A 155 10.22 -10.35 56.95
N THR A 156 10.92 -10.22 55.82
CA THR A 156 12.36 -9.96 55.81
C THR A 156 12.69 -8.83 54.82
N PRO A 157 13.86 -8.19 54.94
CA PRO A 157 14.32 -7.24 53.93
C PRO A 157 14.36 -7.81 52.51
N THR A 158 14.70 -9.08 52.36
CA THR A 158 14.67 -9.74 51.03
C THR A 158 13.26 -9.81 50.46
N SER A 159 12.23 -9.99 51.30
CA SER A 159 10.83 -9.92 50.88
C SER A 159 10.45 -8.51 50.39
N TYR A 160 11.06 -7.46 50.96
CA TYR A 160 10.89 -6.08 50.50
C TYR A 160 11.53 -5.83 49.14
N LEU A 161 12.76 -6.29 48.95
CA LEU A 161 13.42 -6.24 47.65
C LEU A 161 12.64 -7.04 46.59
N GLU A 162 12.03 -8.16 46.99
CA GLU A 162 11.18 -8.96 46.10
C GLU A 162 9.92 -8.20 45.67
N LEU A 163 9.28 -7.44 46.56
CA LEU A 163 8.19 -6.52 46.19
C LEU A 163 8.63 -5.55 45.10
N LEU A 164 9.76 -4.87 45.30
CA LEU A 164 10.28 -3.87 44.35
C LEU A 164 10.65 -4.51 43.00
N ASN A 165 11.23 -5.72 43.03
CA ASN A 165 11.58 -6.48 41.83
C ASN A 165 10.34 -6.94 41.04
N ILE A 166 9.35 -7.50 41.74
CA ILE A 166 8.06 -7.89 41.16
C ILE A 166 7.38 -6.67 40.55
N PHE A 167 7.31 -5.56 41.29
CA PHE A 167 6.74 -4.31 40.81
C PHE A 167 7.40 -3.85 39.51
N SER A 168 8.72 -3.78 39.48
CA SER A 168 9.46 -3.33 38.29
C SER A 168 9.15 -4.20 37.06
N LYS A 169 9.18 -5.53 37.22
CA LYS A 169 8.90 -6.48 36.13
C LYS A 169 7.46 -6.43 35.64
N ILE A 170 6.50 -6.43 36.57
CA ILE A 170 5.08 -6.44 36.24
C ILE A 170 4.66 -5.10 35.64
N PHE A 171 5.16 -3.98 36.19
CA PHE A 171 4.83 -2.65 35.70
C PHE A 171 5.31 -2.44 34.27
N GLY A 172 6.57 -2.76 33.97
CA GLY A 172 7.10 -2.66 32.61
C GLY A 172 6.26 -3.47 31.62
N ARG A 173 6.02 -4.75 31.94
CA ARG A 173 5.20 -5.64 31.10
C ARG A 173 3.78 -5.12 30.91
N LYS A 174 3.11 -4.67 31.97
CA LYS A 174 1.71 -4.23 31.90
C LYS A 174 1.56 -2.89 31.19
N LYS A 175 2.50 -1.96 31.41
CA LYS A 175 2.57 -0.69 30.68
C LYS A 175 2.75 -0.96 29.18
N ASP A 176 3.68 -1.82 28.80
CA ASP A 176 3.91 -2.17 27.38
C ASP A 176 2.68 -2.83 26.74
N GLU A 177 2.02 -3.76 27.46
CA GLU A 177 0.78 -4.40 27.02
C GLU A 177 -0.34 -3.38 26.75
N LEU A 178 -0.55 -2.44 27.69
CA LEU A 178 -1.56 -1.40 27.58
C LEU A 178 -1.22 -0.37 26.48
N VAL A 179 0.04 0.04 26.36
CA VAL A 179 0.51 0.97 25.31
C VAL A 179 0.36 0.33 23.93
N LEU A 180 0.73 -0.94 23.76
CA LEU A 180 0.58 -1.65 22.51
C LEU A 180 -0.90 -1.81 22.13
N ALA A 181 -1.74 -2.21 23.09
CA ALA A 181 -3.18 -2.32 22.89
C ALA A 181 -3.80 -0.98 22.49
N LYS A 182 -3.44 0.11 23.18
CA LYS A 182 -3.88 1.48 22.84
C LYS A 182 -3.43 1.86 21.44
N LYS A 183 -2.14 1.70 21.12
CA LYS A 183 -1.59 2.07 19.81
C LYS A 183 -2.32 1.34 18.68
N ARG A 184 -2.57 0.04 18.84
CA ARG A 184 -3.25 -0.77 17.83
C ARG A 184 -4.69 -0.30 17.61
N THR A 185 -5.47 -0.18 18.68
CA THR A 185 -6.88 0.25 18.61
C THR A 185 -7.00 1.69 18.11
N LYS A 186 -6.12 2.59 18.57
CA LYS A 186 -6.07 3.99 18.13
C LYS A 186 -5.70 4.11 16.65
N THR A 187 -4.73 3.34 16.17
CA THR A 187 -4.36 3.35 14.73
C THR A 187 -5.54 2.92 13.85
N GLY A 188 -6.27 1.87 14.25
CA GLY A 188 -7.48 1.44 13.53
C GLY A 188 -8.58 2.52 13.54
N LEU A 189 -8.79 3.15 14.69
CA LEU A 189 -9.76 4.23 14.87
C LEU A 189 -9.40 5.47 14.03
N ASP A 190 -8.14 5.91 14.07
CA ASP A 190 -7.65 7.08 13.34
C ASP A 190 -7.82 6.88 11.83
N LYS A 191 -7.60 5.66 11.31
CA LYS A 191 -7.86 5.32 9.90
C LYS A 191 -9.35 5.36 9.52
N LEU A 192 -10.24 4.95 10.43
CA LEU A 192 -11.68 5.07 10.18
C LEU A 192 -12.13 6.53 10.18
N LEU A 193 -11.63 7.34 11.12
CA LEU A 193 -11.92 8.78 11.18
C LEU A 193 -11.36 9.52 9.96
N ALA A 194 -10.16 9.14 9.49
CA ALA A 194 -9.58 9.68 8.26
C ALA A 194 -10.43 9.32 7.04
N THR A 195 -10.83 8.05 6.90
CA THR A 195 -11.70 7.60 5.81
C THR A 195 -13.02 8.39 5.80
N GLU A 196 -13.67 8.60 6.95
CA GLU A 196 -14.91 9.38 7.05
C GLU A 196 -14.73 10.84 6.61
N LYS A 197 -13.60 11.46 6.99
CA LYS A 197 -13.24 12.81 6.53
C LYS A 197 -13.00 12.85 5.01
N ASP A 198 -12.39 11.81 4.45
CA ASP A 198 -12.15 11.73 3.02
C ASP A 198 -13.43 11.47 2.23
N VAL A 199 -14.39 10.68 2.77
CA VAL A 199 -15.75 10.58 2.18
C VAL A 199 -16.43 11.93 2.14
N ALA A 200 -16.34 12.71 3.22
CA ALA A 200 -16.94 14.03 3.27
C ALA A 200 -16.36 14.97 2.19
N LYS A 201 -15.03 14.93 1.95
CA LYS A 201 -14.40 15.67 0.86
C LYS A 201 -14.83 15.18 -0.52
N LEU A 202 -14.80 13.86 -0.75
CA LEU A 202 -15.21 13.26 -2.02
C LEU A 202 -16.67 13.60 -2.36
N ARG A 203 -17.57 13.70 -1.38
CA ARG A 203 -18.95 14.16 -1.61
C ARG A 203 -19.02 15.61 -2.08
N VAL A 204 -18.17 16.48 -1.54
CA VAL A 204 -18.09 17.88 -1.99
C VAL A 204 -17.56 17.93 -3.42
N GLU A 205 -16.46 17.23 -3.70
CA GLU A 205 -15.88 17.13 -5.05
C GLU A 205 -16.88 16.56 -6.06
N LEU A 206 -17.64 15.52 -5.69
CA LEU A 206 -18.69 14.95 -6.53
C LEU A 206 -19.79 15.98 -6.84
N ASN A 207 -20.26 16.73 -5.83
CA ASN A 207 -21.27 17.77 -6.02
C ASN A 207 -20.78 18.92 -6.91
N GLU A 208 -19.48 19.21 -6.91
CA GLU A 208 -18.87 20.20 -7.81
C GLU A 208 -18.70 19.66 -9.25
N MET A 209 -18.41 18.37 -9.40
CA MET A 209 -18.15 17.73 -10.70
C MET A 209 -19.43 17.38 -11.47
N LEU A 210 -20.53 17.03 -10.79
CA LEU A 210 -21.82 16.72 -11.41
C LEU A 210 -22.35 17.83 -12.36
N PRO A 211 -22.37 19.12 -11.97
CA PRO A 211 -22.82 20.18 -12.88
C PRO A 211 -21.84 20.41 -14.06
N LEU A 212 -20.53 20.20 -13.85
CA LEU A 212 -19.54 20.29 -14.94
C LEU A 212 -19.73 19.17 -15.97
N LEU A 213 -20.07 17.96 -15.53
CA LEU A 213 -20.42 16.85 -16.41
C LEU A 213 -21.70 17.15 -17.18
N ASP A 214 -22.76 17.64 -16.53
CA ASP A 214 -24.02 18.00 -17.21
C ASP A 214 -23.79 19.09 -18.27
N GLN A 215 -22.98 20.10 -17.95
CA GLN A 215 -22.59 21.13 -18.92
C GLN A 215 -21.83 20.53 -20.11
N ALA A 216 -20.82 19.68 -19.85
CA ALA A 216 -20.05 19.02 -20.92
C ALA A 216 -20.92 18.12 -21.80
N VAL A 217 -21.91 17.41 -21.22
CA VAL A 217 -22.89 16.61 -21.94
C VAL A 217 -23.77 17.49 -22.84
N ARG A 218 -24.26 18.62 -22.33
CA ARG A 218 -25.05 19.58 -23.12
C ARG A 218 -24.24 20.16 -24.28
N GLU A 219 -23.03 20.64 -24.02
CA GLU A 219 -22.13 21.19 -25.05
C GLU A 219 -21.81 20.15 -26.14
N THR A 220 -21.62 18.88 -25.76
CA THR A 220 -21.39 17.78 -26.71
C THR A 220 -22.63 17.50 -27.57
N ASN A 221 -23.83 17.48 -26.97
CA ASN A 221 -25.07 17.25 -27.70
C ASN A 221 -25.42 18.40 -28.66
N GLU A 222 -25.23 19.65 -28.23
CA GLU A 222 -25.45 20.83 -29.07
C GLU A 222 -24.48 20.89 -30.25
N THR A 223 -23.20 20.56 -30.03
CA THR A 223 -22.21 20.51 -31.11
C THR A 223 -22.47 19.34 -32.07
N MET A 224 -22.92 18.19 -31.57
CA MET A 224 -23.37 17.07 -32.41
C MET A 224 -24.54 17.46 -33.32
N ALA A 225 -25.56 18.12 -32.76
CA ALA A 225 -26.73 18.56 -33.53
C ALA A 225 -26.33 19.54 -34.65
N LYS A 226 -25.46 20.52 -34.36
CA LYS A 226 -24.93 21.45 -35.36
C LYS A 226 -24.09 20.76 -36.43
N ILE A 227 -23.24 19.80 -36.06
CA ILE A 227 -22.48 19.00 -37.04
C ILE A 227 -23.42 18.20 -37.94
N ALA A 228 -24.49 17.60 -37.41
CA ALA A 228 -25.44 16.85 -38.21
C ALA A 228 -26.18 17.74 -39.22
N GLU A 229 -26.61 18.93 -38.79
CA GLU A 229 -27.25 19.94 -39.65
C GLU A 229 -26.28 20.45 -40.73
N ASP A 230 -25.07 20.88 -40.34
CA ASP A 230 -24.06 21.41 -41.27
C ASP A 230 -23.53 20.34 -42.23
N THR A 231 -23.45 19.07 -41.81
CA THR A 231 -23.08 17.94 -42.68
C THR A 231 -24.13 17.69 -43.74
N SER A 232 -25.42 17.69 -43.35
CA SER A 232 -26.54 17.56 -44.28
C SER A 232 -26.55 18.70 -45.31
N ASN A 233 -26.37 19.95 -44.85
CA ASN A 233 -26.28 21.12 -45.71
C ASN A 233 -25.07 21.04 -46.68
N THR A 234 -23.91 20.57 -46.19
CA THR A 234 -22.70 20.42 -47.01
C THR A 234 -22.86 19.32 -48.07
N GLU A 235 -23.49 18.18 -47.74
CA GLU A 235 -23.83 17.11 -48.70
C GLU A 235 -24.76 17.61 -49.83
N VAL A 236 -25.77 18.40 -49.48
CA VAL A 236 -26.69 19.00 -50.48
C VAL A 236 -25.96 19.98 -51.40
N ILE A 237 -25.02 20.77 -50.88
CA ILE A 237 -24.23 21.71 -51.70
C ILE A 237 -23.20 20.93 -52.55
N LYS A 238 -22.60 19.88 -52.00
CA LYS A 238 -21.64 19.02 -52.69
C LYS A 238 -22.25 18.27 -53.88
N THR A 239 -23.46 17.72 -53.71
CA THR A 239 -24.20 17.08 -54.80
C THR A 239 -24.57 18.08 -55.92
N LYS A 240 -24.96 19.31 -55.56
CA LYS A 240 -25.19 20.39 -56.54
C LYS A 240 -23.91 20.80 -57.28
N VAL A 241 -22.80 20.97 -56.58
CA VAL A 241 -21.50 21.30 -57.19
C VAL A 241 -21.03 20.19 -58.13
N ALA A 242 -21.17 18.91 -57.74
CA ALA A 242 -20.80 17.78 -58.60
C ALA A 242 -21.66 17.70 -59.87
N SER A 243 -22.97 17.97 -59.77
CA SER A 243 -23.86 18.04 -60.94
C SER A 243 -23.48 19.20 -61.88
N GLU A 244 -23.15 20.37 -61.34
CA GLU A 244 -22.71 21.53 -62.12
C GLU A 244 -21.31 21.32 -62.74
N GLU A 245 -20.41 20.60 -62.06
CA GLU A 245 -19.11 20.18 -62.61
C GLU A 245 -19.27 19.29 -63.84
N GLU A 246 -20.20 18.33 -63.78
CA GLU A 246 -20.48 17.44 -64.91
C GLU A 246 -21.07 18.21 -66.12
N GLN A 247 -21.94 19.20 -65.85
CA GLN A 247 -22.49 20.07 -66.90
C GLN A 247 -21.41 20.97 -67.52
N VAL A 248 -20.50 21.53 -66.71
CA VAL A 248 -19.35 22.28 -67.22
C VAL A 248 -18.44 21.38 -68.06
N LEU A 249 -18.20 20.14 -67.64
CA LEU A 249 -17.38 19.20 -68.41
C LEU A 249 -17.98 18.88 -69.78
N LYS A 250 -19.30 18.68 -69.86
CA LYS A 250 -20.02 18.50 -71.13
C LYS A 250 -19.89 19.72 -72.03
N LYS A 251 -20.13 20.93 -71.50
CA LYS A 251 -19.95 22.17 -72.27
C LYS A 251 -18.50 22.38 -72.73
N VAL A 252 -17.49 22.02 -71.92
CA VAL A 252 -16.07 22.07 -72.32
C VAL A 252 -15.79 21.15 -73.52
N GLN A 253 -16.36 19.94 -73.52
CA GLN A 253 -16.18 18.98 -74.62
C GLN A 253 -16.86 19.46 -75.91
N GLU A 254 -18.05 20.05 -75.81
CA GLU A 254 -18.79 20.63 -76.94
C GLU A 254 -18.02 21.81 -77.57
N THR A 255 -17.53 22.77 -76.77
CA THR A 255 -16.73 23.89 -77.28
C THR A 255 -15.44 23.41 -77.96
N ARG A 256 -14.80 22.36 -77.43
CA ARG A 256 -13.57 21.78 -78.01
C ARG A 256 -13.82 21.07 -79.34
N ALA A 257 -14.97 20.41 -79.51
CA ALA A 257 -15.35 19.79 -80.78
C ALA A 257 -15.60 20.85 -81.86
N ILE A 258 -16.29 21.95 -81.53
CA ILE A 258 -16.54 23.08 -82.42
C ILE A 258 -15.23 23.76 -82.85
N ALA A 259 -14.26 23.89 -81.93
CA ALA A 259 -12.94 24.46 -82.22
C ALA A 259 -12.13 23.60 -83.23
N SER A 260 -12.16 22.28 -83.08
CA SER A 260 -11.43 21.35 -83.97
C SER A 260 -11.96 21.42 -85.41
N GLU A 261 -13.29 21.40 -85.56
CA GLU A 261 -13.94 21.42 -86.88
C GLU A 261 -13.71 22.72 -87.68
N ALA A 262 -13.51 23.85 -87.01
CA ALA A 262 -13.24 25.13 -87.66
C ALA A 262 -11.79 25.25 -88.16
N SER A 263 -10.85 24.54 -87.52
CA SER A 263 -9.42 24.60 -87.86
C SER A 263 -9.06 23.69 -89.04
N ASP A 264 -9.67 22.52 -89.14
CA ASP A 264 -9.29 21.52 -90.16
C ASP A 264 -9.65 21.96 -91.59
N ARG A 265 -10.79 22.63 -91.78
CA ARG A 265 -11.22 23.11 -93.12
C ARG A 265 -10.43 24.32 -93.62
N LEU A 266 -9.89 25.15 -92.72
CA LEU A 266 -9.11 26.32 -93.10
C LEU A 266 -7.70 25.93 -93.58
N ALA A 267 -7.20 24.77 -93.17
CA ALA A 267 -5.91 24.20 -93.59
C ALA A 267 -5.89 23.69 -95.04
N GLU A 268 -7.04 23.40 -95.65
CA GLU A 268 -7.13 22.87 -97.04
C GLU A 268 -6.85 23.94 -98.12
N ALA A 269 -7.16 25.22 -97.85
CA ALA A 269 -7.02 26.32 -98.82
C ALA A 269 -5.63 26.98 -98.85
N LEU A 270 -4.93 26.95 -97.71
CA LEU A 270 -3.68 27.68 -97.50
C LEU A 270 -2.53 27.23 -98.43
N PRO A 271 -2.32 25.91 -98.70
CA PRO A 271 -1.23 25.47 -99.55
C PRO A 271 -1.35 25.96 -101.01
N ALA A 272 -2.57 26.02 -101.55
CA ALA A 272 -2.82 26.47 -102.91
C ALA A 272 -2.62 27.98 -103.06
N LEU A 273 -2.94 28.76 -102.02
CA LEU A 273 -2.72 30.20 -101.97
C LEU A 273 -1.23 30.55 -101.86
N GLU A 274 -0.49 29.86 -100.97
CA GLU A 274 0.95 30.06 -100.80
C GLU A 274 1.73 29.71 -102.08
N ALA A 275 1.39 28.59 -102.73
CA ALA A 275 2.01 28.19 -104.00
C ALA A 275 1.82 29.24 -105.11
N ALA A 276 0.65 29.87 -105.17
CA ALA A 276 0.36 30.89 -106.15
C ALA A 276 1.07 32.23 -105.88
N LEU A 277 1.19 32.64 -104.60
CA LEU A 277 1.94 33.83 -104.21
C LEU A 277 3.45 33.65 -104.46
N GLN A 278 4.02 32.48 -104.14
CA GLN A 278 5.41 32.16 -104.45
C GLN A 278 5.69 32.23 -105.97
N SER A 279 4.77 31.71 -106.79
CA SER A 279 4.92 31.78 -108.25
C SER A 279 4.86 33.21 -108.81
N LEU A 280 4.24 34.17 -108.10
CA LEU A 280 4.28 35.58 -108.46
C LEU A 280 5.60 36.27 -108.08
N GLU A 281 6.33 35.78 -107.06
CA GLU A 281 7.62 36.36 -106.68
C GLU A 281 8.74 36.07 -107.70
N VAL A 282 8.61 34.97 -108.45
CA VAL A 282 9.56 34.57 -109.49
C VAL A 282 9.44 35.45 -110.76
N LEU A 283 8.35 36.22 -110.91
CA LEU A 283 8.14 37.08 -112.07
C LEU A 283 9.00 38.35 -112.00
N SER A 284 9.79 38.61 -113.03
CA SER A 284 10.56 39.84 -113.16
C SER A 284 9.78 40.93 -113.92
N LYS A 285 10.20 42.20 -113.78
CA LYS A 285 9.62 43.31 -114.55
C LYS A 285 9.74 43.11 -116.07
N ASN A 286 10.75 42.36 -116.53
CA ASN A 286 10.96 42.07 -117.94
C ASN A 286 9.89 41.12 -118.48
N ASP A 287 9.51 40.09 -117.72
CA ASP A 287 8.48 39.11 -118.11
C ASP A 287 7.11 39.76 -118.33
N ILE A 288 6.79 40.78 -117.52
CA ILE A 288 5.54 41.57 -117.66
C ILE A 288 5.60 42.49 -118.88
N ASN A 289 6.75 43.11 -119.14
CA ASN A 289 6.95 43.96 -120.31
C ASN A 289 6.88 43.14 -121.62
N GLU A 290 7.34 41.89 -121.63
CA GLU A 290 7.22 40.98 -122.77
C GLU A 290 5.75 40.70 -123.14
N VAL A 291 4.90 40.42 -122.15
CA VAL A 291 3.46 40.19 -122.38
C VAL A 291 2.79 41.46 -122.94
N ARG A 292 3.18 42.64 -122.45
CA ARG A 292 2.64 43.93 -122.92
C ARG A 292 3.04 44.28 -124.36
N ALA A 293 4.25 43.88 -124.78
CA ALA A 293 4.81 44.20 -126.09
C ALA A 293 4.13 43.44 -127.25
N LEU A 294 3.30 42.42 -126.94
CA LEU A 294 2.57 41.64 -127.94
C LEU A 294 1.52 42.50 -128.67
N GLN A 295 1.74 42.71 -129.98
CA GLN A 295 0.79 43.40 -130.87
C GLN A 295 -0.46 42.56 -131.19
N ARG A 296 -0.32 41.21 -131.19
CA ARG A 296 -1.42 40.24 -131.32
C ARG A 296 -1.18 39.08 -130.35
N PRO A 297 -1.82 39.07 -129.16
CA PRO A 297 -1.58 38.03 -128.16
C PRO A 297 -2.17 36.67 -128.57
N PRO A 298 -1.52 35.56 -128.20
CA PRO A 298 -2.12 34.23 -128.30
C PRO A 298 -3.38 34.08 -127.41
N PRO A 299 -4.30 33.16 -127.74
CA PRO A 299 -5.56 32.98 -127.00
C PRO A 299 -5.40 32.75 -125.49
N GLY A 300 -4.40 31.97 -125.07
CA GLY A 300 -4.13 31.69 -123.64
C GLY A 300 -3.65 32.92 -122.85
N VAL A 301 -2.95 33.85 -123.50
CA VAL A 301 -2.52 35.12 -122.88
C VAL A 301 -3.72 36.05 -122.72
N LYS A 302 -4.63 36.06 -123.71
CA LYS A 302 -5.87 36.85 -123.66
C LYS A 302 -6.79 36.39 -122.50
N LEU A 303 -7.02 35.08 -122.37
CA LEU A 303 -7.81 34.49 -121.28
C LEU A 303 -7.22 34.78 -119.89
N THR A 304 -5.90 34.78 -119.77
CA THR A 304 -5.23 35.10 -118.50
C THR A 304 -5.36 36.56 -118.12
N MET A 305 -5.19 37.46 -119.08
CA MET A 305 -5.40 38.88 -118.82
C MET A 305 -6.86 39.21 -118.56
N GLU A 306 -7.80 38.53 -119.23
CA GLU A 306 -9.24 38.61 -118.91
C GLU A 306 -9.51 38.22 -117.46
N ALA A 307 -9.00 37.07 -117.00
CA ALA A 307 -9.16 36.62 -115.62
C ALA A 307 -8.58 37.59 -114.58
N VAL A 308 -7.39 38.15 -114.85
CA VAL A 308 -6.76 39.14 -113.97
C VAL A 308 -7.51 40.48 -113.99
N CYS A 309 -7.98 40.93 -115.16
CA CYS A 309 -8.79 42.13 -115.30
C CYS A 309 -10.13 41.99 -114.57
N ILE A 310 -10.75 40.80 -114.60
CA ILE A 310 -11.98 40.51 -113.85
C ILE A 310 -11.71 40.60 -112.34
N LEU A 311 -10.65 39.96 -111.84
CA LEU A 311 -10.26 40.03 -110.43
C LEU A 311 -9.93 41.45 -109.95
N LYS A 312 -9.32 42.26 -110.82
CA LYS A 312 -8.99 43.67 -110.57
C LYS A 312 -10.13 44.64 -110.92
N GLN A 313 -11.28 44.13 -111.36
CA GLN A 313 -12.48 44.89 -111.72
C GLN A 313 -12.24 45.97 -112.80
N VAL A 314 -11.47 45.64 -113.82
CA VAL A 314 -11.15 46.53 -114.95
C VAL A 314 -12.26 46.42 -116.00
N GLU A 315 -12.79 47.55 -116.45
CA GLU A 315 -13.87 47.58 -117.45
C GLU A 315 -13.38 47.20 -118.87
N PRO A 316 -14.12 46.34 -119.61
CA PRO A 316 -13.75 45.97 -120.98
C PRO A 316 -14.06 47.05 -122.00
N LEU A 317 -13.32 47.05 -123.11
CA LEU A 317 -13.63 47.85 -124.29
C LEU A 317 -14.58 47.07 -125.21
N LYS A 318 -15.70 47.67 -125.61
CA LYS A 318 -16.70 47.01 -126.48
C LYS A 318 -16.34 47.16 -127.95
N VAL A 319 -15.81 46.11 -128.57
CA VAL A 319 -15.33 46.12 -129.96
C VAL A 319 -16.36 45.43 -130.88
N PRO A 320 -16.66 45.97 -132.08
CA PRO A 320 -17.51 45.31 -133.06
C PRO A 320 -16.81 44.07 -133.66
N VAL A 321 -17.51 42.94 -133.70
CA VAL A 321 -16.97 41.67 -134.22
C VAL A 321 -16.86 41.71 -135.76
N PRO A 322 -15.69 41.41 -136.35
CA PRO A 322 -15.55 41.33 -137.81
C PRO A 322 -16.47 40.24 -138.37
N GLY A 323 -17.43 40.61 -139.22
CA GLY A 323 -18.32 39.67 -139.91
C GLY A 323 -19.72 39.45 -139.29
N LYS A 324 -20.11 40.17 -138.22
CA LYS A 324 -21.50 40.17 -137.71
C LYS A 324 -21.96 41.59 -137.32
N PRO A 325 -22.80 42.26 -138.14
CA PRO A 325 -23.36 43.57 -137.78
C PRO A 325 -24.24 43.47 -136.53
N GLY A 326 -23.92 44.24 -135.49
CA GLY A 326 -24.77 44.39 -134.29
C GLY A 326 -24.35 43.60 -133.03
N LYS A 327 -23.36 42.71 -133.10
CA LYS A 327 -22.77 42.08 -131.90
C LYS A 327 -21.49 42.81 -131.47
N LYS A 328 -21.46 43.29 -130.22
CA LYS A 328 -20.28 43.84 -129.55
C LYS A 328 -19.75 42.79 -128.58
N GLU A 329 -18.49 42.43 -128.69
CA GLU A 329 -17.81 41.57 -127.72
C GLU A 329 -16.97 42.43 -126.77
N ASP A 330 -16.90 42.00 -125.52
CA ASP A 330 -16.11 42.66 -124.49
C ASP A 330 -14.63 42.26 -124.68
N ASP A 331 -13.80 43.22 -125.07
CA ASP A 331 -12.36 43.02 -125.24
C ASP A 331 -11.60 43.57 -124.02
N TYR A 332 -11.06 42.67 -123.21
CA TYR A 332 -10.28 43.00 -122.03
C TYR A 332 -8.78 43.13 -122.32
N TRP A 333 -8.34 42.90 -123.56
CA TRP A 333 -6.92 42.95 -123.91
C TRP A 333 -6.35 44.37 -123.85
N GLU A 334 -6.97 45.35 -124.50
CA GLU A 334 -6.49 46.75 -124.48
C GLU A 334 -6.51 47.37 -123.06
N PRO A 335 -7.58 47.21 -122.25
CA PRO A 335 -7.57 47.66 -120.84
C PRO A 335 -6.54 46.90 -119.99
N GLY A 336 -6.40 45.58 -120.21
CA GLY A 336 -5.41 44.74 -119.53
C GLY A 336 -3.97 45.11 -119.89
N ARG A 337 -3.72 45.47 -121.15
CA ARG A 337 -2.42 45.99 -121.61
C ARG A 337 -2.08 47.34 -120.98
N GLY A 338 -3.09 48.17 -120.70
CA GLY A 338 -2.96 49.38 -119.87
C GLY A 338 -2.57 49.07 -118.43
N LEU A 339 -3.12 48.00 -117.85
CA LEU A 339 -2.80 47.53 -116.50
C LEU A 339 -1.33 47.07 -116.35
N LEU A 340 -0.76 46.49 -117.42
CA LEU A 340 0.66 46.10 -117.51
C LEU A 340 1.60 47.31 -117.76
N GLY A 341 1.04 48.54 -117.78
CA GLY A 341 1.74 49.79 -118.07
C GLY A 341 2.94 50.09 -117.17
N ASP A 342 2.80 49.76 -115.88
CA ASP A 342 3.82 49.86 -114.84
C ASP A 342 3.98 48.50 -114.16
N ALA A 343 4.94 47.71 -114.66
CA ALA A 343 5.19 46.34 -114.21
C ALA A 343 5.46 46.22 -112.70
N GLY A 344 6.05 47.26 -112.08
CA GLY A 344 6.33 47.27 -110.64
C GLY A 344 5.06 47.42 -109.81
N LYS A 345 4.21 48.40 -110.15
CA LYS A 345 2.93 48.60 -109.44
C LYS A 345 1.95 47.46 -109.65
N PHE A 346 1.93 46.86 -110.84
CA PHE A 346 1.06 45.72 -111.13
C PHE A 346 1.37 44.52 -110.25
N LEU A 347 2.64 44.08 -110.17
CA LEU A 347 3.05 42.95 -109.31
C LEU A 347 2.78 43.22 -107.83
N GLN A 348 3.05 44.43 -107.34
CA GLN A 348 2.75 44.79 -105.95
C GLN A 348 1.24 44.71 -105.66
N SER A 349 0.42 45.17 -106.60
CA SER A 349 -1.04 45.12 -106.45
C SER A 349 -1.57 43.67 -106.34
N LEU A 350 -0.91 42.68 -106.96
CA LEU A 350 -1.32 41.27 -106.87
C LEU A 350 -0.98 40.65 -105.50
N ARG A 351 0.07 41.14 -104.84
CA ARG A 351 0.48 40.72 -103.48
C ARG A 351 -0.44 41.30 -102.42
N ASP A 352 -0.72 42.59 -102.52
CA ASP A 352 -1.53 43.35 -101.55
C ASP A 352 -3.04 43.20 -101.84
N PHE A 353 -3.44 42.22 -102.64
CA PHE A 353 -4.84 42.01 -102.98
C PHE A 353 -5.60 41.47 -101.75
N ASP A 354 -6.70 42.14 -101.41
CA ASP A 354 -7.58 41.72 -100.32
C ASP A 354 -8.31 40.43 -100.71
N LYS A 355 -7.72 39.31 -100.27
CA LYS A 355 -8.22 37.96 -100.50
C LYS A 355 -9.42 37.59 -99.61
N GLU A 356 -9.68 38.36 -98.55
CA GLU A 356 -10.75 38.05 -97.59
C GLU A 356 -12.09 38.69 -98.02
N ASN A 357 -12.06 39.77 -98.82
CA ASN A 357 -13.24 40.53 -99.24
C ASN A 357 -13.43 40.65 -100.77
N ILE A 358 -13.37 39.53 -101.51
CA ILE A 358 -13.65 39.53 -102.96
C ILE A 358 -15.17 39.58 -103.21
N PRO A 359 -15.71 40.51 -104.02
CA PRO A 359 -17.16 40.54 -104.29
C PRO A 359 -17.64 39.29 -105.06
N GLU A 360 -18.76 38.69 -104.64
CA GLU A 360 -19.35 37.48 -105.24
C GLU A 360 -19.53 37.60 -106.77
N ILE A 361 -19.89 38.79 -107.25
CA ILE A 361 -20.08 39.09 -108.69
C ILE A 361 -18.78 38.90 -109.50
N VAL A 362 -17.63 39.18 -108.89
CA VAL A 362 -16.30 39.05 -109.52
C VAL A 362 -15.92 37.58 -109.66
N ILE A 363 -16.17 36.79 -108.61
CA ILE A 363 -15.91 35.36 -108.58
C ILE A 363 -16.79 34.60 -109.57
N GLN A 364 -18.08 34.94 -109.70
CA GLN A 364 -18.97 34.31 -110.70
C GLN A 364 -18.54 34.58 -112.15
N LYS A 365 -17.98 35.77 -112.42
CA LYS A 365 -17.41 36.07 -113.74
C LYS A 365 -16.13 35.28 -113.97
N LEU A 366 -15.28 35.14 -112.95
CA LEU A 366 -14.04 34.37 -113.00
C LEU A 366 -14.28 32.85 -113.12
N GLN A 367 -15.34 32.32 -112.51
CA GLN A 367 -15.75 30.90 -112.57
C GLN A 367 -15.86 30.42 -114.02
N LYS A 368 -16.46 31.23 -114.90
CA LYS A 368 -16.59 30.92 -116.34
C LYS A 368 -15.25 30.72 -117.04
N HIS A 369 -14.19 31.38 -116.55
CA HIS A 369 -12.83 31.20 -117.05
C HIS A 369 -12.15 30.00 -116.39
N ILE A 370 -12.36 29.75 -115.10
CA ILE A 370 -11.77 28.62 -114.36
C ILE A 370 -12.28 27.26 -114.88
N ASP A 371 -13.54 27.19 -115.30
CA ASP A 371 -14.16 26.00 -115.90
C ASP A 371 -13.71 25.75 -117.35
N SER A 372 -13.06 26.71 -118.00
CA SER A 372 -12.55 26.55 -119.35
C SER A 372 -11.33 25.62 -119.38
N PRO A 373 -11.32 24.55 -120.20
CA PRO A 373 -10.17 23.64 -120.31
C PRO A 373 -8.93 24.29 -120.93
N ASP A 374 -9.06 25.49 -121.52
CA ASP A 374 -7.96 26.28 -122.07
C ASP A 374 -7.32 27.23 -121.04
N PHE A 375 -7.94 27.40 -119.88
CA PHE A 375 -7.45 28.21 -118.76
C PHE A 375 -6.76 27.36 -117.67
N ASP A 376 -5.81 26.56 -118.11
CA ASP A 376 -4.98 25.68 -117.28
C ASP A 376 -3.54 26.24 -117.21
N PRO A 377 -2.97 26.42 -116.00
CA PRO A 377 -1.59 26.87 -115.82
C PRO A 377 -0.56 26.09 -116.66
N ILE A 378 -0.73 24.77 -116.81
CA ILE A 378 0.21 23.89 -117.53
C ILE A 378 0.14 24.14 -119.04
N LYS A 379 -1.05 24.44 -119.57
CA LYS A 379 -1.23 24.77 -121.00
C LYS A 379 -0.74 26.18 -121.31
N ILE A 380 -1.00 27.14 -120.43
CA ILE A 380 -0.60 28.55 -120.60
C ILE A 380 0.92 28.71 -120.51
N GLU A 381 1.62 27.90 -119.72
CA GLU A 381 3.09 27.87 -119.61
C GLU A 381 3.78 27.69 -120.97
N LYS A 382 3.22 26.86 -121.85
CA LYS A 382 3.77 26.61 -123.20
C LYS A 382 3.74 27.86 -124.09
N THR A 383 2.92 28.85 -123.73
CA THR A 383 2.69 30.07 -124.51
C THR A 383 3.34 31.29 -123.85
N SER A 384 3.31 31.38 -122.52
CA SER A 384 3.99 32.42 -121.74
C SER A 384 4.16 31.97 -120.29
N LYS A 385 5.41 31.99 -119.79
CA LYS A 385 5.72 31.72 -118.37
C LYS A 385 5.10 32.76 -117.44
N ALA A 386 5.07 34.03 -117.86
CA ALA A 386 4.46 35.11 -117.09
C ALA A 386 2.95 34.88 -116.86
N CYS A 387 2.26 34.40 -117.90
CA CYS A 387 0.82 34.13 -117.82
C CYS A 387 0.49 32.88 -116.98
N LYS A 388 1.40 31.90 -116.85
CA LYS A 388 1.22 30.76 -115.93
C LYS A 388 1.01 31.22 -114.49
N SER A 389 1.92 32.07 -113.99
CA SER A 389 1.86 32.59 -112.62
C SER A 389 0.58 33.41 -112.38
N LEU A 390 0.16 34.23 -113.35
CA LEU A 390 -1.09 35.00 -113.28
C LEU A 390 -2.35 34.11 -113.31
N CYS A 391 -2.30 33.01 -114.05
CA CYS A 391 -3.37 32.01 -114.10
C CYS A 391 -3.49 31.26 -112.75
N MET A 392 -2.36 30.81 -112.17
CA MET A 392 -2.34 30.13 -110.86
C MET A 392 -2.86 31.05 -109.74
N TRP A 393 -2.43 32.31 -109.74
CA TRP A 393 -2.93 33.33 -108.81
C TRP A 393 -4.44 33.53 -108.91
N SER A 394 -4.96 33.64 -110.13
CA SER A 394 -6.40 33.81 -110.33
C SER A 394 -7.21 32.59 -109.83
N ARG A 395 -6.71 31.37 -110.05
CA ARG A 395 -7.35 30.13 -109.55
C ARG A 395 -7.26 29.99 -108.03
N ALA A 396 -6.15 30.41 -107.41
CA ALA A 396 -5.97 30.35 -105.96
C ALA A 396 -6.87 31.34 -105.22
N MET A 397 -7.04 32.56 -105.73
CA MET A 397 -7.97 33.55 -105.15
C MET A 397 -9.42 33.08 -105.18
N HIS A 398 -9.80 32.34 -106.22
CA HIS A 398 -11.10 31.69 -106.30
C HIS A 398 -11.30 30.61 -105.24
N SER A 399 -10.32 29.71 -105.08
CA SER A 399 -10.40 28.61 -104.10
C SER A 399 -10.45 29.12 -102.65
N PHE A 400 -9.67 30.16 -102.34
CA PHE A 400 -9.65 30.76 -101.00
C PHE A 400 -10.99 31.42 -100.64
N TYR A 401 -11.64 32.11 -101.59
CA TYR A 401 -12.96 32.70 -101.38
C TYR A 401 -14.05 31.66 -101.06
N MET A 402 -14.08 30.55 -101.80
CA MET A 402 -15.06 29.49 -101.56
C MET A 402 -14.93 28.87 -100.17
N ILE A 403 -13.70 28.68 -99.69
CA ILE A 403 -13.43 28.09 -98.38
C ILE A 403 -13.69 29.09 -97.24
N ASN A 404 -13.35 30.37 -97.43
CA ASN A 404 -13.60 31.40 -96.42
C ASN A 404 -15.11 31.62 -96.16
N LYS A 405 -15.94 31.52 -97.21
CA LYS A 405 -17.42 31.57 -97.11
C LYS A 405 -17.99 30.42 -96.27
N GLU A 406 -17.35 29.25 -96.27
CA GLU A 406 -17.78 28.11 -95.45
C GLU A 406 -17.35 28.22 -93.97
N VAL A 407 -16.20 28.84 -93.69
CA VAL A 407 -15.63 28.88 -92.33
C VAL A 407 -16.15 30.08 -91.50
N ALA A 408 -16.61 31.16 -92.13
CA ALA A 408 -17.14 32.35 -91.46
C ALA A 408 -18.24 32.07 -90.40
N PRO A 409 -19.32 31.29 -90.67
CA PRO A 409 -20.35 31.01 -89.66
C PRO A 409 -19.83 30.15 -88.49
N ARG A 410 -18.75 29.38 -88.68
CA ARG A 410 -18.19 28.50 -87.65
C ARG A 410 -17.29 29.25 -86.66
N LYS A 411 -16.62 30.32 -87.08
CA LYS A 411 -15.83 31.20 -86.19
C LYS A 411 -16.73 31.98 -85.21
N GLU A 412 -17.89 32.44 -85.66
CA GLU A 412 -18.85 33.15 -84.81
C GLU A 412 -19.51 32.19 -83.79
N ALA A 413 -19.82 30.96 -84.21
CA ALA A 413 -20.32 29.91 -83.31
C ALA A 413 -19.31 29.55 -82.20
N LEU A 414 -18.01 29.52 -82.50
CA LEU A 414 -16.95 29.26 -81.53
C LEU A 414 -16.84 30.38 -80.48
N ALA A 415 -16.86 31.65 -80.91
CA ALA A 415 -16.76 32.80 -80.01
C ALA A 415 -17.94 32.86 -79.00
N ASN A 416 -19.15 32.54 -79.46
CA ASN A 416 -20.33 32.47 -78.59
C ASN A 416 -20.23 31.32 -77.56
N ALA A 417 -19.77 30.14 -77.99
CA ALA A 417 -19.61 28.98 -77.11
C ALA A 417 -18.52 29.21 -76.03
N GLU A 418 -17.43 29.92 -76.36
CA GLU A 418 -16.38 30.28 -75.40
C GLU A 418 -16.85 31.31 -74.36
N ALA A 419 -17.66 32.30 -74.77
CA ALA A 419 -18.22 33.30 -73.87
C ALA A 419 -19.19 32.68 -72.84
N GLU A 420 -20.06 31.76 -73.28
CA GLU A 420 -20.94 31.02 -72.36
C GLU A 420 -20.14 30.13 -71.39
N LEU A 421 -19.08 29.47 -71.87
CA LEU A 421 -18.24 28.61 -71.06
C LEU A 421 -17.55 29.40 -69.92
N ALA A 422 -17.12 30.64 -70.20
CA ALA A 422 -16.48 31.50 -69.21
C ALA A 422 -17.44 31.86 -68.06
N ILE A 423 -18.70 32.19 -68.37
CA ILE A 423 -19.72 32.54 -67.37
C ILE A 423 -20.00 31.34 -66.45
N VAL A 424 -20.21 30.15 -67.01
CA VAL A 424 -20.54 28.97 -66.20
C VAL A 424 -19.35 28.52 -65.34
N LYS A 425 -18.10 28.67 -65.82
CA LYS A 425 -16.89 28.39 -65.02
C LYS A 425 -16.74 29.32 -63.82
N GLU A 426 -17.08 30.60 -63.96
CA GLU A 426 -17.01 31.57 -62.86
C GLU A 426 -18.03 31.23 -61.75
N VAL A 427 -19.26 30.85 -62.13
CA VAL A 427 -20.31 30.40 -61.20
C VAL A 427 -19.90 29.11 -60.46
N LEU A 428 -19.26 28.18 -61.16
CA LEU A 428 -18.72 26.97 -60.54
C LEU A 428 -17.60 27.30 -59.54
N ALA A 429 -16.75 28.28 -59.85
CA ALA A 429 -15.65 28.69 -58.99
C ALA A 429 -16.13 29.36 -57.69
N THR A 430 -17.20 30.17 -57.74
CA THR A 430 -17.81 30.75 -56.53
C THR A 430 -18.42 29.67 -55.64
N LYS A 431 -19.19 28.72 -56.19
CA LYS A 431 -19.77 27.63 -55.40
C LYS A 431 -18.72 26.68 -54.82
N LYS A 432 -17.62 26.43 -55.53
CA LYS A 432 -16.47 25.69 -54.98
C LYS A 432 -15.83 26.39 -53.78
N ARG A 433 -15.74 27.73 -53.80
CA ARG A 433 -15.24 28.50 -52.64
C ARG A 433 -16.19 28.42 -51.45
N GLU A 434 -17.50 28.47 -51.68
CA GLU A 434 -18.51 28.31 -50.63
C GLU A 434 -18.46 26.91 -50.01
N LEU A 435 -18.37 25.87 -50.83
CA LEU A 435 -18.19 24.48 -50.38
C LEU A 435 -16.92 24.31 -49.55
N LYS A 436 -15.79 24.89 -49.99
CA LYS A 436 -14.53 24.82 -49.22
C LYS A 436 -14.62 25.51 -47.85
N LYS A 437 -15.29 26.66 -47.78
CA LYS A 437 -15.53 27.36 -46.49
C LYS A 437 -16.40 26.54 -45.54
N LEU A 438 -17.43 25.89 -46.06
CA LEU A 438 -18.29 25.00 -45.29
C LEU A 438 -17.52 23.77 -44.79
N GLU A 439 -16.70 23.14 -45.64
CA GLU A 439 -15.85 22.00 -45.26
C GLU A 439 -14.82 22.38 -44.18
N GLU A 440 -14.18 23.55 -44.29
CA GLU A 440 -13.27 24.07 -43.24
C GLU A 440 -14.03 24.37 -41.93
N GLY A 441 -15.22 24.96 -42.02
CA GLY A 441 -16.12 25.16 -40.89
C GLY A 441 -16.47 23.85 -40.19
N LEU A 442 -16.91 22.84 -40.96
CA LEU A 442 -17.24 21.50 -40.48
C LEU A 442 -16.05 20.86 -39.76
N ARG A 443 -14.84 20.96 -40.34
CA ARG A 443 -13.61 20.43 -39.72
C ARG A 443 -13.31 21.08 -38.38
N THR A 444 -13.46 22.40 -38.27
CA THR A 444 -13.25 23.09 -36.97
C THR A 444 -14.31 22.71 -35.93
N LEU A 445 -15.55 22.49 -36.36
CA LEU A 445 -16.63 22.02 -35.49
C LEU A 445 -16.38 20.59 -35.02
N GLN A 446 -15.84 19.74 -35.89
CA GLN A 446 -15.50 18.35 -35.59
C GLN A 446 -14.36 18.23 -34.56
N VAL A 447 -13.31 19.04 -34.68
CA VAL A 447 -12.25 19.12 -33.65
C VAL A 447 -12.81 19.58 -32.30
N LYS A 448 -13.69 20.59 -32.30
CA LYS A 448 -14.35 21.05 -31.07
C LYS A 448 -15.23 19.96 -30.44
N TYR A 449 -15.92 19.17 -31.26
CA TYR A 449 -16.71 18.03 -30.80
C TYR A 449 -15.83 16.94 -30.19
N GLU A 450 -14.71 16.58 -30.84
CA GLU A 450 -13.76 15.60 -30.29
C GLU A 450 -13.18 16.04 -28.93
N ASP A 451 -12.83 17.33 -28.80
CA ASP A 451 -12.38 17.90 -27.53
C ASP A 451 -13.48 17.90 -26.45
N ALA A 452 -14.74 18.20 -26.83
CA ALA A 452 -15.89 18.16 -25.92
C ALA A 452 -16.19 16.72 -25.45
N VAL A 453 -16.14 15.75 -26.36
CA VAL A 453 -16.28 14.32 -26.06
C VAL A 453 -15.16 13.85 -25.12
N ARG A 454 -13.91 14.27 -25.36
CA ARG A 454 -12.78 13.94 -24.46
C ARG A 454 -13.03 14.47 -23.06
N LYS A 455 -13.39 15.75 -22.91
CA LYS A 455 -13.71 16.35 -21.61
C LYS A 455 -14.89 15.66 -20.93
N LYS A 456 -15.96 15.35 -21.68
CA LYS A 456 -17.10 14.59 -21.17
C LYS A 456 -16.64 13.24 -20.60
N ASN A 457 -15.89 12.46 -21.37
CA ASN A 457 -15.42 11.15 -20.94
C ASN A 457 -14.47 11.24 -19.72
N GLU A 458 -13.62 12.26 -19.66
CA GLU A 458 -12.77 12.53 -18.49
C GLU A 458 -13.61 12.84 -17.24
N TYR A 459 -14.63 13.69 -17.35
CA TYR A 459 -15.54 13.99 -16.24
C TYR A 459 -16.37 12.77 -15.83
N GLU A 460 -16.88 12.00 -16.80
CA GLU A 460 -17.66 10.77 -16.57
C GLU A 460 -16.83 9.72 -15.82
N THR A 461 -15.59 9.50 -16.26
CA THR A 461 -14.64 8.58 -15.59
C THR A 461 -14.35 9.03 -14.15
N LYS A 462 -14.07 10.32 -13.93
CA LYS A 462 -13.80 10.86 -12.59
C LYS A 462 -15.01 10.78 -11.65
N VAL A 463 -16.21 11.03 -12.17
CA VAL A 463 -17.46 10.91 -11.41
C VAL A 463 -17.70 9.45 -11.02
N ASP A 464 -17.49 8.51 -11.95
CA ASP A 464 -17.62 7.07 -11.66
C ASP A 464 -16.59 6.59 -10.64
N GLU A 465 -15.33 6.96 -10.77
CA GLU A 465 -14.28 6.64 -9.80
C GLU A 465 -14.60 7.22 -8.41
N CYS A 466 -15.04 8.48 -8.35
CA CYS A 466 -15.44 9.14 -7.10
C CYS A 466 -16.65 8.45 -6.47
N ASN A 467 -17.69 8.11 -7.26
CA ASN A 467 -18.86 7.37 -6.78
C ASN A 467 -18.48 5.99 -6.25
N GLN A 468 -17.62 5.25 -6.96
CA GLN A 468 -17.15 3.95 -6.50
C GLN A 468 -16.37 4.07 -5.19
N ARG A 469 -15.51 5.08 -5.05
CA ARG A 469 -14.80 5.36 -3.79
C ARG A 469 -15.75 5.72 -2.66
N ILE A 470 -16.77 6.54 -2.90
CA ILE A 470 -17.80 6.87 -1.90
C ILE A 470 -18.55 5.60 -1.48
N ILE A 471 -18.99 4.76 -2.41
CA ILE A 471 -19.70 3.50 -2.10
C ILE A 471 -18.81 2.57 -1.27
N ARG A 472 -17.54 2.39 -1.66
CA ARG A 472 -16.58 1.56 -0.92
C ARG A 472 -16.34 2.10 0.49
N ALA A 473 -16.16 3.41 0.61
CA ALA A 473 -15.93 4.04 1.89
C ALA A 473 -17.17 4.05 2.79
N GLU A 474 -18.37 4.24 2.25
CA GLU A 474 -19.64 4.10 2.97
C GLU A 474 -19.85 2.68 3.49
N ARG A 475 -19.53 1.66 2.68
CA ARG A 475 -19.55 0.25 3.11
C ARG A 475 -18.59 0.04 4.27
N LEU A 476 -17.38 0.60 4.20
CA LEU A 476 -16.40 0.51 5.28
C LEU A 476 -16.86 1.24 6.55
N THR A 477 -17.34 2.48 6.46
CA THR A 477 -17.76 3.29 7.62
C THR A 477 -19.03 2.77 8.26
N THR A 478 -20.00 2.31 7.47
CA THR A 478 -21.25 1.72 7.97
C THR A 478 -20.99 0.31 8.53
N GLY A 479 -20.15 -0.47 7.84
CA GLY A 479 -19.68 -1.76 8.31
C GLY A 479 -18.97 -1.65 9.65
N LEU A 480 -18.09 -0.67 9.84
CA LEU A 480 -17.32 -0.54 11.08
C LEU A 480 -17.87 0.51 12.05
N GLY A 481 -19.09 1.01 11.85
CA GLY A 481 -19.68 2.06 12.70
C GLY A 481 -19.80 1.64 14.18
N ASP A 482 -20.30 0.42 14.44
CA ASP A 482 -20.42 -0.11 15.81
C ASP A 482 -19.04 -0.34 16.46
N GLU A 483 -18.08 -0.82 15.67
CA GLU A 483 -16.71 -1.08 16.14
C GLU A 483 -15.95 0.23 16.37
N LYS A 484 -16.23 1.30 15.62
CA LYS A 484 -15.70 2.65 15.86
C LYS A 484 -16.07 3.17 17.24
N VAL A 485 -17.35 3.10 17.63
CA VAL A 485 -17.82 3.55 18.96
C VAL A 485 -17.13 2.72 20.05
N ARG A 486 -17.11 1.39 19.88
CA ARG A 486 -16.43 0.49 20.81
C ARG A 486 -14.92 0.77 20.92
N TRP A 487 -14.24 1.08 19.82
CA TRP A 487 -12.82 1.42 19.83
C TRP A 487 -12.57 2.78 20.50
N GLN A 488 -13.47 3.75 20.35
CA GLN A 488 -13.42 5.02 21.09
C GLN A 488 -13.53 4.79 22.59
N GLU A 489 -14.52 3.99 23.02
CA GLU A 489 -14.69 3.61 24.43
C GLU A 489 -13.48 2.82 24.94
N ASN A 490 -12.98 1.84 24.18
CA ASN A 490 -11.80 1.06 24.54
C ASN A 490 -10.55 1.91 24.66
N VAL A 491 -10.32 2.87 23.75
CA VAL A 491 -9.18 3.79 23.84
C VAL A 491 -9.29 4.66 25.09
N ALA A 492 -10.47 5.19 25.41
CA ALA A 492 -10.69 5.96 26.64
C ALA A 492 -10.48 5.11 27.90
N MET A 493 -10.95 3.85 27.90
CA MET A 493 -10.71 2.90 28.99
C MET A 493 -9.23 2.53 29.14
N LEU A 494 -8.51 2.36 28.03
CA LEU A 494 -7.07 2.08 28.03
C LEU A 494 -6.27 3.29 28.51
N ASP A 495 -6.69 4.51 28.17
CA ASP A 495 -6.10 5.75 28.67
C ASP A 495 -6.25 5.87 30.17
N HIS A 496 -7.48 5.69 30.67
CA HIS A 496 -7.75 5.67 32.10
C HIS A 496 -6.96 4.55 32.82
N SER A 497 -6.83 3.38 32.21
CA SER A 497 -6.04 2.28 32.78
C SER A 497 -4.54 2.60 32.79
N LEU A 498 -4.02 3.29 31.77
CA LEU A 498 -2.60 3.69 31.69
C LEU A 498 -2.24 4.75 32.74
N GLU A 499 -3.16 5.68 33.03
CA GLU A 499 -2.97 6.67 34.09
C GLU A 499 -2.91 6.00 35.47
N ASN A 500 -3.76 4.99 35.70
CA ASN A 500 -3.92 4.33 37.00
C ASN A 500 -3.07 3.05 37.19
N VAL A 501 -2.36 2.60 36.15
CA VAL A 501 -1.60 1.32 36.18
C VAL A 501 -0.54 1.29 37.27
N ILE A 502 0.01 2.45 37.65
CA ILE A 502 1.08 2.55 38.65
C ILE A 502 0.59 2.03 40.01
N GLY A 503 -0.51 2.57 40.53
CA GLY A 503 -1.07 2.15 41.83
C GLY A 503 -1.65 0.74 41.78
N ASP A 504 -2.34 0.39 40.68
CA ASP A 504 -2.95 -0.93 40.48
C ASP A 504 -1.90 -2.06 40.50
N VAL A 505 -0.77 -1.83 39.82
CA VAL A 505 0.34 -2.78 39.78
C VAL A 505 1.08 -2.83 41.11
N LEU A 506 1.22 -1.73 41.84
CA LEU A 506 1.88 -1.75 43.15
C LEU A 506 1.11 -2.61 44.16
N VAL A 507 -0.21 -2.44 44.26
CA VAL A 507 -1.06 -3.29 45.12
C VAL A 507 -0.99 -4.75 44.69
N SER A 508 -1.07 -5.00 43.37
CA SER A 508 -0.96 -6.35 42.83
C SER A 508 0.41 -6.99 43.11
N SER A 509 1.48 -6.20 43.06
CA SER A 509 2.85 -6.66 43.36
C SER A 509 3.03 -6.95 44.85
N GLY A 510 2.47 -6.11 45.73
CA GLY A 510 2.35 -6.38 47.16
C GLY A 510 1.61 -7.68 47.44
N PHE A 511 0.52 -7.91 46.71
CA PHE A 511 -0.26 -9.14 46.81
C PHE A 511 0.58 -10.38 46.45
N VAL A 512 1.26 -10.35 45.31
CA VAL A 512 2.09 -11.48 44.84
C VAL A 512 3.29 -11.71 45.78
N ALA A 513 3.92 -10.66 46.29
CA ALA A 513 5.10 -10.77 47.14
C ALA A 513 4.80 -11.31 48.53
N TYR A 514 3.68 -10.89 49.14
CA TYR A 514 3.42 -11.13 50.57
C TYR A 514 2.20 -11.98 50.89
N LEU A 515 1.14 -11.93 50.07
CA LEU A 515 -0.18 -12.43 50.51
C LEU A 515 -0.40 -13.92 50.29
N GLY A 516 0.53 -14.61 49.62
CA GLY A 516 0.50 -16.06 49.38
C GLY A 516 0.18 -16.92 50.61
N PRO A 517 0.80 -16.72 51.79
CA PRO A 517 0.58 -17.54 52.99
C PRO A 517 -0.75 -17.28 53.70
N PHE A 518 -1.38 -16.12 53.48
CA PHE A 518 -2.54 -15.68 54.24
C PHE A 518 -3.85 -16.26 53.71
N THR A 519 -4.87 -16.33 54.57
CA THR A 519 -6.25 -16.68 54.19
C THR A 519 -6.98 -15.49 53.58
N ALA A 520 -8.08 -15.74 52.85
CA ALA A 520 -8.82 -14.71 52.10
C ALA A 520 -9.18 -13.46 52.91
N GLU A 521 -9.68 -13.62 54.13
CA GLU A 521 -10.08 -12.49 54.99
C GLU A 521 -8.91 -11.54 55.31
N TYR A 522 -7.73 -12.09 55.62
CA TYR A 522 -6.54 -11.28 55.88
C TYR A 522 -6.05 -10.58 54.61
N ARG A 523 -6.14 -11.25 53.45
CA ARG A 523 -5.80 -10.65 52.16
C ARG A 523 -6.71 -9.45 51.87
N ASP A 524 -8.02 -9.61 52.05
CA ASP A 524 -9.00 -8.56 51.79
C ASP A 524 -8.81 -7.36 52.73
N ASN A 525 -8.52 -7.61 54.02
CA ASN A 525 -8.27 -6.55 54.99
C ASN A 525 -7.00 -5.74 54.65
N MET A 526 -5.90 -6.40 54.31
CA MET A 526 -4.66 -5.72 53.91
C MET A 526 -4.83 -4.93 52.61
N VAL A 527 -5.50 -5.50 51.60
CA VAL A 527 -5.74 -4.81 50.33
C VAL A 527 -6.60 -3.55 50.54
N LYS A 528 -7.65 -3.61 51.37
CA LYS A 528 -8.47 -2.42 51.71
C LYS A 528 -7.66 -1.32 52.38
N GLU A 529 -6.76 -1.71 53.29
CA GLU A 529 -5.84 -0.77 53.95
C GLU A 529 -4.92 -0.11 52.91
N TRP A 530 -4.32 -0.89 52.01
CA TRP A 530 -3.42 -0.37 50.98
C TRP A 530 -4.12 0.56 49.99
N ILE A 531 -5.36 0.25 49.59
CA ILE A 531 -6.17 1.14 48.74
C ILE A 531 -6.46 2.46 49.44
N THR A 532 -6.78 2.43 50.73
CA THR A 532 -7.02 3.67 51.50
C THR A 532 -5.76 4.54 51.54
N LYS A 533 -4.58 3.91 51.64
CA LYS A 533 -3.28 4.60 51.63
C LYS A 533 -2.89 5.14 50.26
N LEU A 534 -3.22 4.44 49.17
CA LEU A 534 -3.06 4.94 47.80
C LEU A 534 -3.75 6.30 47.63
N THR A 535 -5.00 6.41 48.08
CA THR A 535 -5.77 7.66 48.04
C THR A 535 -5.14 8.74 48.93
N ALA A 536 -4.69 8.38 50.13
CA ALA A 536 -4.07 9.32 51.07
C ALA A 536 -2.75 9.91 50.53
N TYR A 537 -1.98 9.11 49.79
CA TYR A 537 -0.70 9.53 49.19
C TYR A 537 -0.83 10.04 47.75
N GLN A 538 -2.05 10.23 47.24
CA GLN A 538 -2.33 10.78 45.91
C GLN A 538 -1.67 10.00 44.76
N VAL A 539 -1.55 8.68 44.89
CA VAL A 539 -1.05 7.81 43.81
C VAL A 539 -2.22 7.44 42.89
N PRO A 540 -2.11 7.64 41.56
CA PRO A 540 -3.15 7.26 40.60
C PRO A 540 -3.45 5.76 40.67
N HIS A 541 -4.74 5.41 40.80
CA HIS A 541 -5.22 4.04 40.89
C HIS A 541 -6.71 3.95 40.50
N THR A 542 -7.13 2.76 40.09
CA THR A 542 -8.54 2.45 39.82
C THR A 542 -9.30 2.28 41.15
N GLU A 543 -10.61 2.56 41.20
CA GLU A 543 -11.42 2.42 42.42
C GLU A 543 -11.30 1.04 43.10
N HIS A 544 -11.13 -0.02 42.30
CA HIS A 544 -11.02 -1.41 42.76
C HIS A 544 -9.86 -2.14 42.04
N PRO A 545 -8.61 -2.01 42.54
CA PRO A 545 -7.41 -2.63 41.96
C PRO A 545 -7.30 -4.11 42.38
N GLU A 546 -8.24 -4.93 41.94
CA GLU A 546 -8.21 -6.37 42.23
C GLU A 546 -7.10 -7.08 41.45
N LEU A 547 -6.35 -7.96 42.14
CA LEU A 547 -5.27 -8.75 41.54
C LEU A 547 -5.69 -9.45 40.24
N VAL A 548 -6.85 -10.10 40.26
CA VAL A 548 -7.35 -10.89 39.12
C VAL A 548 -7.74 -9.99 37.95
N ARG A 549 -8.21 -8.76 38.20
CA ARG A 549 -8.54 -7.80 37.15
C ARG A 549 -7.28 -7.20 36.51
N VAL A 550 -6.27 -6.89 37.32
CA VAL A 550 -5.03 -6.24 36.86
C VAL A 550 -4.11 -7.24 36.13
N LEU A 551 -3.89 -8.41 36.73
CA LEU A 551 -2.91 -9.40 36.27
C LEU A 551 -3.52 -10.71 35.74
N GLY A 552 -4.79 -10.96 36.04
CA GLY A 552 -5.45 -12.19 35.62
C GLY A 552 -5.82 -12.18 34.14
N ASP A 553 -5.43 -13.25 33.45
CA ASP A 553 -5.88 -13.53 32.09
C ASP A 553 -7.03 -14.54 32.17
N ALA A 554 -8.22 -14.13 31.70
CA ALA A 554 -9.42 -14.96 31.73
C ALA A 554 -9.24 -16.32 31.00
N VAL A 555 -8.44 -16.36 29.93
CA VAL A 555 -8.16 -17.58 29.18
C VAL A 555 -7.25 -18.51 29.98
N LYS A 556 -6.19 -17.97 30.61
CA LYS A 556 -5.30 -18.77 31.46
C LYS A 556 -6.01 -19.30 32.70
N ILE A 557 -6.78 -18.45 33.39
CA ILE A 557 -7.57 -18.85 34.55
C ILE A 557 -8.51 -19.99 34.18
N ARG A 558 -9.14 -19.92 33.00
CA ARG A 558 -9.99 -20.99 32.50
C ARG A 558 -9.22 -22.29 32.27
N ASN A 559 -8.04 -22.22 31.65
CA ASN A 559 -7.19 -23.39 31.46
C ASN A 559 -6.76 -24.01 32.79
N TRP A 560 -6.46 -23.19 33.81
CA TRP A 560 -6.18 -23.68 35.15
C TRP A 560 -7.38 -24.41 35.76
N GLN A 561 -8.59 -23.85 35.62
CA GLN A 561 -9.82 -24.50 36.08
C GLN A 561 -10.09 -25.83 35.38
N LEU A 562 -9.82 -25.92 34.08
CA LEU A 562 -9.92 -27.19 33.33
C LEU A 562 -8.86 -28.21 33.79
N ALA A 563 -7.68 -27.73 34.19
CA ALA A 563 -6.64 -28.56 34.81
C ALA A 563 -6.96 -28.95 36.27
N GLY A 564 -8.08 -28.48 36.84
CA GLY A 564 -8.54 -28.87 38.17
C GLY A 564 -8.28 -27.82 39.27
N LEU A 565 -7.94 -26.58 38.91
CA LEU A 565 -7.95 -25.46 39.85
C LEU A 565 -9.40 -25.18 40.28
N PRO A 566 -9.69 -25.11 41.58
CA PRO A 566 -10.99 -24.69 42.06
C PRO A 566 -11.39 -23.28 41.56
N LYS A 567 -12.70 -23.02 41.49
CA LYS A 567 -13.24 -21.75 40.94
C LYS A 567 -13.37 -20.63 41.97
N ASP A 568 -13.06 -20.91 43.23
CA ASP A 568 -13.13 -19.92 44.30
C ASP A 568 -12.05 -18.84 44.12
N ASN A 569 -12.32 -17.66 44.71
CA ASN A 569 -11.45 -16.49 44.55
C ASN A 569 -10.03 -16.75 45.10
N LEU A 570 -9.89 -17.47 46.21
CA LEU A 570 -8.60 -17.76 46.83
C LEU A 570 -7.73 -18.63 45.90
N SER A 571 -8.29 -19.68 45.31
CA SER A 571 -7.61 -20.55 44.35
C SER A 571 -7.19 -19.81 43.09
N VAL A 572 -8.05 -18.95 42.54
CA VAL A 572 -7.71 -18.12 41.36
C VAL A 572 -6.58 -17.13 41.70
N GLN A 573 -6.66 -16.44 42.84
CA GLN A 573 -5.58 -15.57 43.32
C GLN A 573 -4.26 -16.34 43.48
N ASN A 574 -4.30 -17.53 44.07
CA ASN A 574 -3.11 -18.39 44.21
C ASN A 574 -2.50 -18.74 42.84
N GLY A 575 -3.33 -19.04 41.85
CA GLY A 575 -2.88 -19.26 40.47
C GLY A 575 -2.16 -18.04 39.88
N VAL A 576 -2.70 -16.84 40.11
CA VAL A 576 -2.05 -15.58 39.69
C VAL A 576 -0.73 -15.34 40.43
N ILE A 577 -0.68 -15.59 41.75
CA ILE A 577 0.58 -15.47 42.53
C ILE A 577 1.66 -16.38 41.93
N VAL A 578 1.34 -17.64 41.66
CA VAL A 578 2.28 -18.62 41.08
C VAL A 578 2.80 -18.18 39.70
N GLN A 579 1.94 -17.58 38.89
CA GLN A 579 2.29 -17.13 37.55
C GLN A 579 3.26 -15.94 37.54
N TYR A 580 3.19 -15.05 38.54
CA TYR A 580 3.96 -13.80 38.59
C TYR A 580 5.03 -13.75 39.69
N SER A 581 5.13 -14.76 40.55
CA SER A 581 6.20 -14.86 41.54
C SER A 581 7.54 -15.18 40.88
N ASN A 582 8.64 -14.50 41.28
CA ASN A 582 9.97 -14.85 40.79
C ASN A 582 10.52 -16.11 41.45
N ARG A 583 10.23 -16.30 42.75
CA ARG A 583 10.65 -17.47 43.53
C ARG A 583 9.72 -18.65 43.30
N TRP A 584 10.26 -19.85 43.40
CA TRP A 584 9.48 -21.08 43.17
C TRP A 584 8.39 -21.23 44.23
N PRO A 585 7.16 -21.62 43.83
CA PRO A 585 6.06 -21.77 44.76
C PRO A 585 6.21 -23.04 45.62
N LEU A 586 6.00 -22.88 46.92
CA LEU A 586 5.80 -23.95 47.87
C LEU A 586 4.35 -23.92 48.34
N PHE A 587 3.58 -24.91 47.90
CA PHE A 587 2.17 -25.06 48.23
C PHE A 587 1.99 -25.79 49.56
N ILE A 588 1.30 -25.12 50.50
CA ILE A 588 0.74 -25.75 51.70
C ILE A 588 -0.58 -26.40 51.28
N ASP A 589 -0.53 -27.69 50.93
CA ASP A 589 -1.61 -28.40 50.25
C ASP A 589 -1.92 -29.74 50.95
N PRO A 590 -2.54 -29.71 52.15
CA PRO A 590 -2.88 -30.92 52.87
C PRO A 590 -3.89 -31.81 52.12
N GLN A 591 -4.72 -31.24 51.25
CA GLN A 591 -5.73 -31.97 50.46
C GLN A 591 -5.21 -32.48 49.10
N GLY A 592 -4.01 -32.08 48.67
CA GLY A 592 -3.44 -32.48 47.37
C GLY A 592 -4.12 -31.83 46.16
N GLN A 593 -4.80 -30.68 46.32
CA GLN A 593 -5.49 -29.97 45.24
C GLN A 593 -4.49 -29.29 44.30
N ALA A 594 -3.52 -28.54 44.84
CA ALA A 594 -2.46 -27.93 44.05
C ALA A 594 -1.63 -29.01 43.35
N ASN A 595 -1.32 -30.11 44.04
CA ASN A 595 -0.59 -31.23 43.46
C ASN A 595 -1.29 -31.81 42.20
N LYS A 596 -2.60 -32.05 42.29
CA LYS A 596 -3.41 -32.52 41.14
C LYS A 596 -3.47 -31.49 40.02
N TRP A 597 -3.68 -30.22 40.37
CA TRP A 597 -3.73 -29.13 39.42
C TRP A 597 -2.44 -29.00 38.60
N ILE A 598 -1.27 -28.97 39.26
CA ILE A 598 0.03 -28.87 38.58
C ILE A 598 0.29 -30.08 37.68
N LYS A 599 -0.02 -31.30 38.14
CA LYS A 599 0.12 -32.53 37.34
C LYS A 599 -0.71 -32.50 36.06
N ASN A 600 -1.94 -31.99 36.14
CA ASN A 600 -2.81 -31.89 34.98
C ASN A 600 -2.41 -30.74 34.05
N MET A 601 -1.98 -29.60 34.63
CA MET A 601 -1.56 -28.42 33.88
C MET A 601 -0.31 -28.70 33.02
N GLU A 602 0.69 -29.38 33.60
CA GLU A 602 1.98 -29.67 32.96
C GLU A 602 2.01 -31.05 32.26
N LYS A 603 0.86 -31.72 32.14
CA LYS A 603 0.76 -33.08 31.61
C LYS A 603 1.32 -33.21 30.19
N ASN A 604 1.05 -32.22 29.34
CA ASN A 604 1.49 -32.22 27.94
C ASN A 604 2.97 -31.82 27.80
N THR A 605 3.51 -31.06 28.76
CA THR A 605 4.90 -30.58 28.78
C THR A 605 5.88 -31.67 29.23
N GLY A 606 5.39 -32.73 29.89
CA GLY A 606 6.21 -33.82 30.41
C GLY A 606 6.79 -33.52 31.80
N LEU A 607 5.91 -33.35 32.79
CA LEU A 607 6.24 -33.10 34.19
C LEU A 607 6.99 -34.28 34.83
N ASP A 608 8.16 -34.00 35.39
CA ASP A 608 8.90 -34.96 36.23
C ASP A 608 8.47 -34.80 37.70
N VAL A 609 7.98 -35.88 38.31
CA VAL A 609 7.50 -35.90 39.69
C VAL A 609 8.50 -36.66 40.56
N MET A 610 8.91 -36.07 41.68
CA MET A 610 9.96 -36.61 42.55
C MET A 610 9.66 -36.35 44.04
N LYS A 611 10.27 -37.14 44.93
CA LYS A 611 10.24 -36.95 46.39
C LYS A 611 11.67 -36.89 46.94
N LEU A 612 11.84 -36.19 48.07
CA LEU A 612 13.13 -36.16 48.78
C LEU A 612 13.60 -37.54 49.27
N SER A 613 12.68 -38.50 49.41
CA SER A 613 12.99 -39.89 49.75
C SER A 613 13.61 -40.70 48.61
N ASP A 614 13.51 -40.21 47.37
CA ASP A 614 13.92 -40.98 46.19
C ASP A 614 15.44 -40.90 46.02
N ARG A 615 16.13 -42.04 45.90
CA ARG A 615 17.60 -42.08 45.80
C ARG A 615 18.16 -41.30 44.61
N ASP A 616 17.40 -41.23 43.51
CA ASP A 616 17.81 -40.61 42.25
C ASP A 616 17.20 -39.21 42.03
N TYR A 617 16.58 -38.59 43.04
CA TYR A 617 15.84 -37.33 42.86
C TYR A 617 16.72 -36.20 42.29
N LEU A 618 17.99 -36.09 42.75
CA LEU A 618 18.94 -35.11 42.24
C LEU A 618 19.20 -35.34 40.75
N ARG A 619 19.48 -36.57 40.33
CA ARG A 619 19.72 -36.90 38.92
C ARG A 619 18.51 -36.59 38.04
N THR A 620 17.30 -36.85 38.53
CA THR A 620 16.06 -36.46 37.82
C THR A 620 16.01 -34.94 37.66
N LEU A 621 16.24 -34.18 38.75
CA LEU A 621 16.28 -32.73 38.72
C LEU A 621 17.34 -32.17 37.77
N GLU A 622 18.55 -32.75 37.73
CA GLU A 622 19.61 -32.37 36.79
C GLU A 622 19.17 -32.51 35.33
N ASN A 623 18.52 -33.63 35.00
CA ASN A 623 18.00 -33.86 33.65
C ASN A 623 16.89 -32.88 33.30
N SER A 624 15.97 -32.63 34.23
CA SER A 624 14.86 -31.72 33.97
C SER A 624 15.35 -30.27 33.80
N ILE A 625 16.36 -29.83 34.56
CA ILE A 625 17.01 -28.53 34.36
C ILE A 625 17.67 -28.45 32.97
N ARG A 626 18.41 -29.50 32.58
CA ARG A 626 19.12 -29.57 31.30
C ARG A 626 18.17 -29.49 30.09
N PHE A 627 17.02 -30.16 30.19
CA PHE A 627 16.05 -30.26 29.09
C PHE A 627 14.87 -29.29 29.23
N GLY A 628 14.85 -28.42 30.25
CA GLY A 628 13.76 -27.47 30.48
C GLY A 628 12.43 -28.10 30.86
N LYS A 629 12.42 -29.33 31.40
CA LYS A 629 11.19 -30.00 31.82
C LYS A 629 10.69 -29.46 33.17
N PRO A 630 9.38 -29.24 33.34
CA PRO A 630 8.83 -28.85 34.62
C PRO A 630 9.02 -29.97 35.65
N CYS A 631 9.22 -29.60 36.91
CA CYS A 631 9.47 -30.51 38.02
C CYS A 631 8.54 -30.25 39.20
N LEU A 632 8.01 -31.33 39.80
CA LEU A 632 7.21 -31.28 41.00
C LEU A 632 7.86 -32.09 42.12
N LEU A 633 8.29 -31.41 43.19
CA LEU A 633 8.79 -32.01 44.42
C LEU A 633 7.63 -32.21 45.41
N GLU A 634 7.34 -33.46 45.76
CA GLU A 634 6.19 -33.81 46.60
C GLU A 634 6.55 -34.09 48.06
N ASN A 635 5.60 -33.76 48.94
CA ASN A 635 5.60 -34.11 50.36
C ASN A 635 6.84 -33.60 51.10
N VAL A 636 7.25 -32.38 50.80
CA VAL A 636 8.34 -31.73 51.51
C VAL A 636 7.97 -31.54 52.98
N GLY A 637 8.89 -31.92 53.86
CA GLY A 637 8.76 -31.76 55.31
C GLY A 637 9.09 -30.33 55.75
N ILE A 638 9.45 -30.16 57.03
CA ILE A 638 9.89 -28.85 57.55
C ILE A 638 11.31 -28.52 57.07
N ASP A 639 12.16 -29.55 56.95
CA ASP A 639 13.53 -29.43 56.49
C ASP A 639 13.64 -29.56 54.97
N MET A 640 14.39 -28.64 54.37
CA MET A 640 14.76 -28.66 52.95
C MET A 640 16.18 -29.21 52.77
N ASP A 641 16.42 -29.95 51.69
CA ASP A 641 17.76 -30.37 51.33
C ASP A 641 18.59 -29.17 50.80
N PRO A 642 19.73 -28.79 51.41
CA PRO A 642 20.62 -27.74 50.92
C PRO A 642 21.12 -27.96 49.51
N ALA A 643 21.13 -29.20 49.00
CA ALA A 643 21.47 -29.46 47.61
C ALA A 643 20.52 -28.71 46.63
N LEU A 644 19.30 -28.38 47.05
CA LEU A 644 18.33 -27.61 46.27
C LEU A 644 18.60 -26.10 46.27
N GLU A 645 19.44 -25.59 47.16
CA GLU A 645 19.66 -24.15 47.35
C GLU A 645 20.06 -23.40 46.07
N PRO A 646 20.98 -23.91 45.22
CA PRO A 646 21.32 -23.26 43.96
C PRO A 646 20.09 -23.10 43.04
N VAL A 647 19.20 -24.09 43.02
CA VAL A 647 17.97 -24.10 42.20
C VAL A 647 16.93 -23.15 42.76
N LEU A 648 16.75 -23.15 44.09
CA LEU A 648 15.79 -22.29 44.78
C LEU A 648 16.10 -20.80 44.58
N LEU A 649 17.38 -20.45 44.72
CA LEU A 649 17.88 -19.09 44.54
C LEU A 649 18.19 -18.74 43.08
N ARG A 650 18.06 -19.70 42.15
CA ARG A 650 18.42 -19.56 40.72
C ARG A 650 19.83 -19.00 40.54
N GLN A 651 20.81 -19.58 41.23
CA GLN A 651 22.23 -19.20 41.18
C GLN A 651 22.88 -19.64 39.85
N THR A 652 22.44 -19.05 38.75
CA THR A 652 22.97 -19.29 37.41
C THR A 652 24.14 -18.37 37.12
N TYR A 653 25.10 -18.84 36.33
CA TYR A 653 26.25 -18.05 35.87
C TYR A 653 26.59 -18.42 34.43
N ARG A 654 27.30 -17.54 33.73
CA ARG A 654 27.74 -17.80 32.36
C ARG A 654 29.07 -18.53 32.37
N GLN A 655 29.13 -19.66 31.68
CA GLN A 655 30.36 -20.41 31.44
C GLN A 655 30.43 -20.79 29.96
N SER A 656 31.53 -20.42 29.29
CA SER A 656 31.76 -20.73 27.88
C SER A 656 30.62 -20.29 26.93
N GLY A 657 29.95 -19.16 27.25
CA GLY A 657 28.84 -18.61 26.45
C GLY A 657 27.45 -19.18 26.75
N SER A 658 27.35 -20.24 27.57
CA SER A 658 26.06 -20.82 28.00
C SER A 658 25.75 -20.47 29.46
N THR A 659 24.47 -20.30 29.77
CA THR A 659 24.00 -20.17 31.16
C THR A 659 24.02 -21.55 31.81
N VAL A 660 24.73 -21.69 32.93
CA VAL A 660 24.86 -22.94 33.67
C VAL A 660 24.48 -22.73 35.14
N ILE A 661 24.13 -23.83 35.81
CA ILE A 661 23.88 -23.89 37.25
C ILE A 661 24.71 -25.03 37.85
N LYS A 662 25.24 -24.81 39.05
CA LYS A 662 25.98 -25.84 39.78
C LYS A 662 25.04 -26.52 40.78
N LEU A 663 24.83 -27.82 40.65
CA LEU A 663 24.06 -28.65 41.57
C LEU A 663 24.98 -29.71 42.17
N GLY A 664 25.28 -29.62 43.46
CA GLY A 664 26.36 -30.41 44.06
C GLY A 664 27.69 -30.14 43.34
N ASP A 665 28.31 -31.19 42.80
CA ASP A 665 29.53 -31.08 42.00
C ASP A 665 29.27 -30.99 40.48
N ALA A 666 28.03 -31.22 40.03
CA ALA A 666 27.68 -31.19 38.63
C ALA A 666 27.42 -29.76 38.13
N VAL A 667 28.02 -29.41 37.01
CA VAL A 667 27.71 -28.17 36.27
C VAL A 667 26.78 -28.51 35.13
N ILE A 668 25.59 -27.92 35.15
CA ILE A 668 24.47 -28.30 34.29
C ILE A 668 24.07 -27.09 33.44
N PRO A 669 23.94 -27.24 32.11
CA PRO A 669 23.32 -26.22 31.27
C PRO A 669 21.91 -25.88 31.78
N TYR A 670 21.64 -24.61 32.02
CA TYR A 670 20.37 -24.14 32.52
C TYR A 670 19.45 -23.77 31.35
N HIS A 671 18.25 -24.34 31.32
CA HIS A 671 17.23 -24.04 30.32
C HIS A 671 16.19 -23.06 30.88
N ASP A 672 15.91 -21.97 30.16
CA ASP A 672 15.03 -20.88 30.65
C ASP A 672 13.56 -21.29 30.85
N ASP A 673 13.10 -22.31 30.12
CA ASP A 673 11.75 -22.88 30.27
C ASP A 673 11.57 -23.77 31.50
N PHE A 674 12.65 -24.12 32.22
CA PHE A 674 12.56 -24.93 33.43
C PHE A 674 11.62 -24.30 34.45
N ARG A 675 10.74 -25.11 35.06
CA ARG A 675 9.82 -24.69 36.13
C ARG A 675 9.90 -25.66 37.30
N PHE A 676 9.90 -25.15 38.52
CA PHE A 676 9.97 -25.95 39.73
C PHE A 676 8.82 -25.65 40.68
N TYR A 677 8.12 -26.70 41.11
CA TYR A 677 6.96 -26.64 41.99
C TYR A 677 7.21 -27.51 43.22
N ILE A 678 6.82 -27.04 44.41
CA ILE A 678 7.04 -27.76 45.67
C ILE A 678 5.69 -27.90 46.39
N THR A 679 5.38 -29.09 46.91
CA THR A 679 4.15 -29.33 47.67
C THR A 679 4.44 -29.97 49.01
N THR A 680 3.72 -29.53 50.05
CA THR A 680 3.72 -30.18 51.37
C THR A 680 2.30 -30.61 51.75
N LYS A 681 2.19 -31.74 52.43
CA LYS A 681 0.93 -32.21 53.04
C LYS A 681 0.74 -31.73 54.48
N LEU A 682 1.75 -31.07 55.05
CA LEU A 682 1.66 -30.52 56.39
C LEU A 682 0.63 -29.37 56.38
N PRO A 683 -0.41 -29.40 57.24
CA PRO A 683 -1.47 -28.39 57.21
C PRO A 683 -1.03 -27.03 57.80
N ASN A 684 -0.07 -27.06 58.73
CA ASN A 684 0.52 -25.88 59.37
C ASN A 684 2.03 -26.09 59.58
N PRO A 685 2.83 -26.09 58.50
CA PRO A 685 4.28 -26.22 58.60
C PRO A 685 4.90 -24.93 59.14
N HIS A 686 5.90 -25.07 60.00
CA HIS A 686 6.71 -23.94 60.46
C HIS A 686 8.05 -23.93 59.72
N TYR A 687 8.09 -23.25 58.58
CA TYR A 687 9.34 -23.05 57.83
C TYR A 687 10.20 -21.97 58.49
N SER A 688 11.51 -22.18 58.51
CA SER A 688 12.45 -21.17 59.02
C SER A 688 12.45 -19.91 58.13
N PRO A 689 12.87 -18.74 58.66
CA PRO A 689 13.02 -17.53 57.85
C PRO A 689 13.89 -17.75 56.61
N GLU A 690 14.92 -18.59 56.72
CA GLU A 690 15.82 -18.93 55.62
C GLU A 690 15.08 -19.60 54.45
N ILE A 691 14.15 -20.52 54.74
CA ILE A 691 13.34 -21.19 53.72
C ILE A 691 12.31 -20.21 53.16
N SER A 692 11.62 -19.44 54.01
CA SER A 692 10.58 -18.49 53.59
C SER A 692 11.10 -17.36 52.68
N VAL A 693 12.40 -17.07 52.72
CA VAL A 693 13.06 -16.13 51.80
C VAL A 693 13.37 -16.78 50.44
N LYS A 694 13.63 -18.09 50.40
CA LYS A 694 14.01 -18.83 49.18
C LYS A 694 12.81 -19.20 48.30
N VAL A 695 11.63 -19.39 48.88
CA VAL A 695 10.41 -19.84 48.17
C VAL A 695 9.25 -18.86 48.33
N THR A 696 8.30 -18.92 47.39
CA THR A 696 7.00 -18.25 47.54
C THR A 696 6.04 -19.21 48.25
N LEU A 697 5.77 -18.96 49.53
CA LEU A 697 4.79 -19.75 50.29
C LEU A 697 3.37 -19.42 49.81
N VAL A 698 2.63 -20.44 49.36
CA VAL A 698 1.25 -20.30 48.88
C VAL A 698 0.35 -21.21 49.69
N ASN A 699 -0.61 -20.60 50.40
CA ASN A 699 -1.59 -21.33 51.17
C ASN A 699 -2.70 -21.88 50.27
N PHE A 700 -2.75 -23.20 50.14
CA PHE A 700 -3.76 -23.93 49.37
C PHE A 700 -4.70 -24.75 50.27
N THR A 701 -4.72 -24.46 51.58
CA THR A 701 -5.68 -25.09 52.49
C THR A 701 -7.10 -24.72 52.09
N LEU A 702 -7.96 -25.73 52.00
CA LEU A 702 -9.36 -25.54 51.65
C LEU A 702 -10.07 -24.65 52.68
N SER A 703 -10.65 -23.53 52.23
CA SER A 703 -11.51 -22.68 53.07
C SER A 703 -12.93 -23.24 53.16
N PRO A 704 -13.72 -22.87 54.20
CA PRO A 704 -15.13 -23.28 54.29
C PRO A 704 -15.95 -22.89 53.05
N SER A 705 -15.77 -21.66 52.55
CA SER A 705 -16.43 -21.20 51.32
C SER A 705 -15.97 -21.96 50.08
N GLY A 706 -14.66 -22.27 49.98
CA GLY A 706 -14.13 -23.09 48.89
C GLY A 706 -14.65 -24.53 48.93
N LEU A 707 -14.85 -25.09 50.13
CA LEU A 707 -15.49 -26.40 50.30
C LEU A 707 -16.96 -26.35 49.90
N GLU A 708 -17.70 -25.32 50.29
CA GLU A 708 -19.11 -25.13 49.90
C GLU A 708 -19.26 -25.08 48.37
N ASP A 709 -18.45 -24.28 47.67
CA ASP A 709 -18.44 -24.21 46.21
C ASP A 709 -18.10 -25.57 45.55
N GLN A 710 -17.12 -26.30 46.12
CA GLN A 710 -16.73 -27.62 45.62
C GLN A 710 -17.81 -28.67 45.86
N MET A 711 -18.46 -28.65 47.03
CA MET A 711 -19.57 -29.56 47.34
C MET A 711 -20.79 -29.24 46.49
N LEU A 712 -21.16 -27.97 46.35
CA LEU A 712 -22.24 -27.54 45.48
C LEU A 712 -22.00 -27.99 44.03
N ALA A 713 -20.78 -27.84 43.52
CA ALA A 713 -20.44 -28.32 42.19
C ALA A 713 -20.62 -29.85 42.05
N ARG A 714 -20.27 -30.64 43.06
CA ARG A 714 -20.48 -32.10 43.06
C ARG A 714 -21.95 -32.50 43.20
N VAL A 715 -22.68 -31.85 44.10
CA VAL A 715 -24.12 -32.09 44.29
C VAL A 715 -24.87 -31.78 43.01
N VAL A 716 -24.59 -30.65 42.36
CA VAL A 716 -25.20 -30.31 41.06
C VAL A 716 -24.82 -31.32 39.98
N ALA A 717 -23.58 -31.84 39.97
CA ALA A 717 -23.17 -32.85 39.00
C ALA A 717 -23.91 -34.20 39.18
N GLU A 718 -24.24 -34.59 40.41
CA GLU A 718 -24.96 -35.83 40.71
C GLU A 718 -26.49 -35.67 40.62
N GLU A 719 -27.05 -34.61 41.21
CA GLU A 719 -28.50 -34.39 41.25
C GLU A 719 -29.05 -33.89 39.91
N ARG A 720 -28.26 -33.09 39.18
CA ARG A 720 -28.64 -32.46 37.92
C ARG A 720 -27.50 -32.52 36.89
N PRO A 721 -27.10 -33.74 36.46
CA PRO A 721 -26.03 -33.93 35.47
C PRO A 721 -26.33 -33.20 34.15
N ASP A 722 -27.62 -33.10 33.79
CA ASP A 722 -28.10 -32.35 32.63
C ASP A 722 -27.71 -30.86 32.69
N LEU A 723 -27.84 -30.23 33.86
CA LEU A 723 -27.49 -28.82 34.06
C LEU A 723 -25.97 -28.62 34.10
N GLU A 724 -25.22 -29.55 34.70
CA GLU A 724 -23.76 -29.45 34.75
C GLU A 724 -23.12 -29.69 33.37
N GLU A 725 -23.61 -30.65 32.59
CA GLU A 725 -23.17 -30.88 31.20
C GLU A 725 -23.51 -29.69 30.30
N MET A 726 -24.74 -29.16 30.41
CA MET A 726 -25.11 -27.92 29.73
C MET A 726 -24.20 -26.77 30.16
N LYS A 727 -24.00 -26.53 31.45
CA LYS A 727 -23.11 -25.47 31.96
C LYS A 727 -21.69 -25.63 31.42
N ASN A 728 -21.12 -26.83 31.41
CA ASN A 728 -19.79 -27.06 30.86
C ASN A 728 -19.74 -26.78 29.34
N THR A 729 -20.71 -27.26 28.58
CA THR A 729 -20.83 -26.99 27.14
C THR A 729 -20.98 -25.50 26.85
N LEU A 730 -21.85 -24.82 27.61
CA LEU A 730 -22.07 -23.37 27.52
C LEU A 730 -20.80 -22.59 27.82
N ILE A 731 -20.03 -22.98 28.85
CA ILE A 731 -18.79 -22.29 29.19
C ILE A 731 -17.71 -22.54 28.13
N ILE A 732 -17.58 -23.76 27.61
CA ILE A 732 -16.63 -24.07 26.53
C ILE A 732 -16.98 -23.23 25.29
N SER A 733 -18.24 -23.26 24.88
CA SER A 733 -18.73 -22.48 23.75
C SER A 733 -18.54 -20.97 23.95
N ASN A 734 -18.80 -20.44 25.16
CA ASN A 734 -18.58 -19.04 25.49
C ASN A 734 -17.10 -18.63 25.38
N ALA A 735 -16.20 -19.49 25.84
CA ALA A 735 -14.76 -19.26 25.77
C ALA A 735 -14.24 -19.32 24.34
N THR A 736 -14.64 -20.31 23.54
CA THR A 736 -14.26 -20.38 22.12
C THR A 736 -14.78 -19.17 21.36
N MET A 737 -16.05 -18.79 21.58
CA MET A 737 -16.63 -17.59 20.97
C MET A 737 -15.91 -16.29 21.35
N ARG A 738 -15.52 -16.11 22.62
CA ARG A 738 -14.73 -14.93 23.04
C ARG A 738 -13.35 -14.89 22.40
N ASN A 739 -12.68 -16.05 22.31
CA ASN A 739 -11.38 -16.14 21.63
C ASN A 739 -11.52 -15.87 20.13
N GLU A 740 -12.54 -16.40 19.47
CA GLU A 740 -12.83 -16.13 18.06
C GLU A 740 -13.13 -14.65 17.83
N LEU A 741 -13.95 -14.01 18.68
CA LEU A 741 -14.21 -12.56 18.60
C LEU A 741 -12.93 -11.74 18.72
N LYS A 742 -12.05 -12.07 19.68
CA LYS A 742 -10.77 -11.38 19.86
C LYS A 742 -9.86 -11.57 18.65
N ALA A 743 -9.75 -12.80 18.13
CA ALA A 743 -8.94 -13.09 16.94
C ALA A 743 -9.46 -12.37 15.68
N LEU A 744 -10.78 -12.29 15.50
CA LEU A 744 -11.39 -11.53 14.40
C LEU A 744 -11.10 -10.03 14.52
N GLU A 745 -11.19 -9.47 15.73
CA GLU A 745 -10.84 -8.07 15.99
C GLU A 745 -9.35 -7.80 15.76
N ASP A 746 -8.47 -8.68 16.22
CA ASP A 746 -7.03 -8.61 15.99
C ASP A 746 -6.74 -8.60 14.47
N THR A 747 -7.41 -9.48 13.71
CA THR A 747 -7.30 -9.55 12.25
C THR A 747 -7.83 -8.28 11.56
N ILE A 748 -8.94 -7.73 12.03
CA ILE A 748 -9.52 -6.48 11.50
C ILE A 748 -8.51 -5.33 11.70
N LEU A 749 -7.99 -5.19 12.91
CA LEU A 749 -7.05 -4.13 13.25
C LEU A 749 -5.72 -4.28 12.50
N GLU A 750 -5.22 -5.51 12.36
CA GLU A 750 -4.00 -5.80 11.59
C GLU A 750 -4.20 -5.40 10.12
N LYS A 751 -5.25 -5.88 9.47
CA LYS A 751 -5.55 -5.56 8.08
C LYS A 751 -5.76 -4.07 7.84
N LEU A 752 -6.48 -3.39 8.74
CA LEU A 752 -6.61 -1.93 8.69
C LEU A 752 -5.27 -1.24 8.89
N SER A 753 -4.42 -1.71 9.80
CA SER A 753 -3.11 -1.10 10.08
C SER A 753 -2.11 -1.25 8.93
N THR A 754 -2.17 -2.34 8.17
CA THR A 754 -1.28 -2.62 7.03
C THR A 754 -1.68 -1.84 5.77
N SER A 755 -2.97 -1.59 5.56
CA SER A 755 -3.45 -0.84 4.39
C SER A 755 -3.16 0.66 4.51
N GLU A 756 -2.47 1.25 3.52
CA GLU A 756 -2.29 2.72 3.47
C GLU A 756 -3.61 3.44 3.17
N ASN A 757 -4.38 2.93 2.20
CA ASN A 757 -5.68 3.47 1.78
C ASN A 757 -6.78 2.40 1.86
N PRO A 758 -7.54 2.34 2.98
CA PRO A 758 -8.55 1.31 3.19
C PRO A 758 -9.70 1.32 2.17
N VAL A 759 -9.93 2.45 1.51
CA VAL A 759 -11.03 2.65 0.54
C VAL A 759 -10.73 1.99 -0.81
N ASP A 760 -9.46 1.92 -1.19
CA ASP A 760 -9.04 1.40 -2.50
C ASP A 760 -8.85 -0.14 -2.48
N ASP A 761 -8.77 -0.76 -1.30
CA ASP A 761 -8.59 -2.19 -1.10
C ASP A 761 -9.93 -2.96 -1.00
N ILE A 762 -10.36 -3.55 -2.11
CA ILE A 762 -11.63 -4.28 -2.21
C ILE A 762 -11.59 -5.60 -1.42
N GLU A 763 -10.43 -6.26 -1.38
CA GLU A 763 -10.25 -7.51 -0.64
C GLU A 763 -10.36 -7.26 0.87
N LEU A 764 -9.79 -6.16 1.34
CA LEU A 764 -9.93 -5.69 2.71
C LEU A 764 -11.40 -5.49 3.07
N ILE A 765 -12.15 -4.72 2.28
CA ILE A 765 -13.58 -4.43 2.57
C ILE A 765 -14.40 -5.73 2.64
N THR A 766 -14.19 -6.63 1.68
CA THR A 766 -14.92 -7.90 1.62
C THR A 766 -14.58 -8.80 2.81
N ALA A 767 -13.30 -8.86 3.21
CA ALA A 767 -12.88 -9.62 4.38
C ALA A 767 -13.38 -9.01 5.70
N LEU A 768 -13.48 -7.68 5.79
CA LEU A 768 -14.02 -6.97 6.95
C LEU A 768 -15.53 -7.23 7.11
N GLU A 769 -16.30 -7.20 6.02
CA GLU A 769 -17.72 -7.54 6.05
C GLU A 769 -17.95 -9.00 6.49
N ALA A 770 -17.16 -9.94 5.98
CA ALA A 770 -17.22 -11.34 6.41
C ALA A 770 -16.86 -11.52 7.89
N SER A 771 -15.82 -10.82 8.36
CA SER A 771 -15.41 -10.81 9.76
C SER A 771 -16.49 -10.21 10.67
N LYS A 772 -17.14 -9.11 10.23
CA LYS A 772 -18.25 -8.49 10.96
C LYS A 772 -19.47 -9.41 11.02
N ALA A 773 -19.85 -10.03 9.92
CA ALA A 773 -20.97 -10.96 9.88
C ALA A 773 -20.76 -12.09 10.91
N LYS A 774 -19.55 -12.68 10.91
CA LYS A 774 -19.18 -13.71 11.90
C LYS A 774 -19.17 -13.18 13.33
N SER A 775 -18.61 -11.98 13.57
CA SER A 775 -18.64 -11.33 14.89
C SER A 775 -20.08 -11.10 15.39
N THR A 776 -20.98 -10.69 14.49
CA THR A 776 -22.40 -10.44 14.81
C THR A 776 -23.14 -11.74 15.09
N GLU A 777 -22.90 -12.78 14.31
CA GLU A 777 -23.42 -14.14 14.56
C GLU A 777 -22.97 -14.64 15.94
N ILE A 778 -21.69 -14.48 16.28
CA ILE A 778 -21.17 -14.85 17.60
C ILE A 778 -21.85 -14.04 18.71
N LYS A 779 -22.03 -12.72 18.54
CA LYS A 779 -22.74 -11.86 19.51
C LYS A 779 -24.19 -12.28 19.70
N VAL A 780 -24.91 -12.64 18.62
CA VAL A 780 -26.29 -13.14 18.67
C VAL A 780 -26.35 -14.49 19.39
N CYS A 781 -25.45 -15.42 19.04
CA CYS A 781 -25.30 -16.69 19.76
C CYS A 781 -25.06 -16.47 21.25
N PHE A 782 -24.20 -15.52 21.62
CA PHE A 782 -23.94 -15.12 23.00
C PHE A 782 -25.21 -14.64 23.71
N TYR A 783 -26.01 -13.80 23.06
CA TYR A 783 -27.26 -13.29 23.59
C TYR A 783 -28.31 -14.39 23.79
N PHE A 784 -28.45 -15.31 22.83
CA PHE A 784 -29.32 -16.48 22.96
C PHE A 784 -28.89 -17.41 24.10
N LEU A 785 -27.58 -17.55 24.33
CA LEU A 785 -27.05 -18.33 25.45
C LEU A 785 -27.38 -17.66 26.80
N ILE A 786 -27.31 -16.33 26.89
CA ILE A 786 -27.70 -15.56 28.08
C ILE A 786 -29.21 -15.68 28.33
N ILE A 787 -30.05 -15.53 27.30
CA ILE A 787 -31.50 -15.66 27.45
C ILE A 787 -31.89 -17.08 27.85
N ARG A 788 -31.27 -18.11 27.26
CA ARG A 788 -31.46 -19.50 27.69
C ARG A 788 -31.08 -19.70 29.15
N LYS A 789 -30.02 -19.04 29.62
CA LYS A 789 -29.61 -19.05 31.03
C LYS A 789 -30.69 -18.43 31.92
N GLN A 790 -31.19 -17.24 31.57
CA GLN A 790 -32.20 -16.52 32.36
C GLN A 790 -33.58 -17.21 32.39
N ASN A 791 -34.05 -17.74 31.26
CA ASN A 791 -35.35 -18.40 31.17
C ASN A 791 -35.40 -19.75 31.89
N LYS A 792 -34.25 -20.41 32.10
CA LYS A 792 -34.16 -21.66 32.86
C LYS A 792 -33.85 -21.48 34.34
N THR A 793 -33.37 -20.32 34.79
CA THR A 793 -33.34 -19.98 36.23
C THR A 793 -34.72 -19.58 36.78
N LYS A 794 -35.69 -19.29 35.91
CA LYS A 794 -37.08 -18.94 36.27
C LYS A 794 -38.05 -20.13 36.24
N LYS A 795 -37.61 -21.31 35.80
CA LYS A 795 -38.35 -22.58 35.87
C LYS A 795 -37.59 -23.52 36.77
#